data_AF-A0A9P4UPB2-F1
#
_entry.id   AF-A0A9P4UPB2-F1
#
_cell.length_a   1.000
_cell.length_b   1.000
_cell.length_c   1.000
_cell.angle_alpha   90.00
_cell.angle_beta   90.00
_cell.angle_gamma   90.00
#
_symmetry.space_group_name_H-M   'P 1'
#
loop_
_entity.id
_entity.type
_entity.pdbx_description
1 polymer ?
#
loop_
_entity_poly.entity_id
_entity_poly.type
_entity_poly.pdbx_seq_one_letter_code
_entity_poly.pdbx_strand_id
1 'polypeptide(L)'
;MATDPSHSLHEKRTLASEACTISSSPNFGLLDQSERPPSYDRDYVTTPPDITAGFSNLNLAEPGIVNPPSKKEGPSADECIAHLKLLECLYRLRQRVASTDGLYGIRNASVHDQHQILGERETSELLAKLGEKRWSVYLSRAVDRFERWINKAVPSTGMLKCATAHKSARKYMSPGSAASSKPLLFSLDAVPPIDVLMVWHAYMLNPRAYLEDCCRYGRMQLWYAGFPWSAVVQCIDSTSFTYTSSMDAMQRFERDTGLVWDSFDDTREKTIVCSCGAQLAVPWTTCSERGLKGEWTSPEFLSTGVDIMLSGGCGFSDKNFLATCPSCNTNVSHESMRAHKFCQDVYQLCSADVPMAGTLLGPKGVPCAVSGVNDLFANQQFQTCNSLFECGLGAKILEQAALSGQGNQDNLNDIRKIIEGALKDSKYMALIRKKWSGRMDRSERMAIRKMMSRYWENSSPFALDLVGAVTRQGNFVEKMHNIDWLHSPALLATAKRLLLRYRRFVTIIALHDRMAVPTLDIDLAWHTHQLHPASYFEFTTSQVGQFLDHDDKVAETSLNDAFAWTSKTYQKRYHEPYSECTCWYCEAIRESHTSSASRLFRTKASKVEDQLHDISQDPRKSVHISAHNAVRPEDHTCQYNVASRAHAQELERAYNKACERARKKGKPEPKKDDYYYSDAYGYPVYMPAYAPYVGPLPYVPAYYPVMPGCMAVGAGASGACCNGTCGGAAAAGSCGAFGSCTGGGGGGCGGGGGGLSGGCGGSGGGGGGGGGGCGGGG
;
A
#
# COMPACT_ATOMS: atom_id res chain seq x y z
N MET A 1 -8.46 -41.11 15.59
CA MET A 1 -9.53 -41.60 14.69
C MET A 1 -9.68 -40.56 13.60
N ALA A 2 -9.23 -40.87 12.38
CA ALA A 2 -9.27 -39.96 11.25
C ALA A 2 -10.70 -39.91 10.70
N THR A 3 -11.31 -38.72 10.69
CA THR A 3 -12.61 -38.49 10.06
C THR A 3 -12.41 -38.20 8.57
N ASP A 4 -13.21 -38.91 7.77
CA ASP A 4 -13.19 -38.91 6.30
C ASP A 4 -13.47 -37.51 5.71
N PRO A 5 -12.56 -36.93 4.90
CA PRO A 5 -12.71 -35.59 4.32
C PRO A 5 -13.83 -35.49 3.28
N SER A 6 -14.43 -36.60 2.83
CA SER A 6 -15.55 -36.60 1.88
C SER A 6 -16.86 -36.04 2.46
N HIS A 7 -17.05 -36.11 3.78
CA HIS A 7 -18.32 -35.70 4.43
C HIS A 7 -18.47 -34.16 4.54
N SER A 8 -17.35 -33.44 4.71
CA SER A 8 -17.29 -31.97 4.79
C SER A 8 -17.49 -31.29 3.41
N LEU A 9 -17.13 -31.98 2.34
CA LEU A 9 -17.34 -31.53 0.96
C LEU A 9 -18.81 -31.66 0.52
N HIS A 10 -19.55 -32.63 1.07
CA HIS A 10 -20.97 -32.81 0.77
C HIS A 10 -21.84 -31.73 1.45
N GLU A 11 -21.58 -31.41 2.72
CA GLU A 11 -22.29 -30.33 3.43
C GLU A 11 -22.06 -28.94 2.81
N LYS A 12 -20.86 -28.68 2.27
CA LYS A 12 -20.58 -27.42 1.56
C LYS A 12 -21.17 -27.36 0.14
N ARG A 13 -21.36 -28.51 -0.52
CA ARG A 13 -22.03 -28.59 -1.83
C ARG A 13 -23.51 -28.26 -1.74
N THR A 14 -24.20 -28.67 -0.68
CA THR A 14 -25.63 -28.38 -0.50
C THR A 14 -25.86 -26.87 -0.35
N LEU A 15 -25.05 -26.21 0.50
CA LEU A 15 -25.11 -24.76 0.73
C LEU A 15 -24.72 -23.92 -0.50
N ALA A 16 -23.78 -24.39 -1.31
CA ALA A 16 -23.40 -23.71 -2.55
C ALA A 16 -24.44 -23.88 -3.68
N SER A 17 -25.15 -25.01 -3.72
CA SER A 17 -26.24 -25.22 -4.70
C SER A 17 -27.49 -24.40 -4.37
N GLU A 18 -27.79 -24.21 -3.09
CA GLU A 18 -28.91 -23.38 -2.61
C GLU A 18 -28.67 -21.88 -2.85
N ALA A 19 -27.42 -21.42 -2.82
CA ALA A 19 -27.07 -20.03 -3.15
C ALA A 19 -27.14 -19.74 -4.67
N CYS A 20 -26.99 -20.76 -5.52
CA CYS A 20 -26.94 -20.61 -6.99
C CYS A 20 -28.31 -20.79 -7.67
N THR A 21 -29.35 -21.24 -6.96
CA THR A 21 -30.69 -21.50 -7.53
C THR A 21 -31.74 -20.42 -7.26
N ILE A 22 -31.40 -19.28 -6.63
CA ILE A 22 -32.35 -18.17 -6.39
C ILE A 22 -32.59 -17.29 -7.65
N SER A 23 -32.41 -17.85 -8.85
CA SER A 23 -32.76 -17.19 -10.11
C SER A 23 -33.31 -18.19 -11.13
N SER A 24 -34.35 -18.95 -10.78
CA SER A 24 -35.31 -19.47 -11.76
C SER A 24 -36.55 -20.00 -11.03
N SER A 25 -37.73 -19.46 -11.37
CA SER A 25 -39.01 -19.95 -10.86
C SER A 25 -39.35 -21.32 -11.48
N PRO A 26 -39.65 -22.38 -10.70
CA PRO A 26 -40.23 -23.59 -11.24
C PRO A 26 -41.75 -23.60 -11.06
N ASN A 27 -42.42 -24.03 -12.12
CA ASN A 27 -43.85 -24.27 -12.23
C ASN A 27 -44.24 -25.48 -11.37
N PHE A 28 -45.18 -25.33 -10.41
CA PHE A 28 -45.60 -26.42 -9.53
C PHE A 28 -46.67 -27.30 -10.20
N GLY A 29 -46.28 -28.53 -10.53
CA GLY A 29 -47.19 -29.65 -10.77
C GLY A 29 -47.58 -30.34 -9.46
N LEU A 30 -48.85 -30.73 -9.38
CA LEU A 30 -49.60 -31.31 -8.26
C LEU A 30 -48.88 -32.41 -7.46
N LEU A 31 -48.71 -32.20 -6.14
CA LEU A 31 -48.64 -33.27 -5.14
C LEU A 31 -49.31 -32.87 -3.80
N ASP A 32 -50.08 -33.83 -3.31
CA ASP A 32 -50.75 -34.15 -2.03
C ASP A 32 -51.08 -33.09 -0.94
N GLN A 33 -52.30 -33.20 -0.38
CA GLN A 33 -52.99 -32.19 0.44
C GLN A 33 -53.05 -32.49 1.95
N SER A 34 -52.12 -33.23 2.54
CA SER A 34 -52.18 -33.53 3.98
C SER A 34 -50.89 -33.19 4.73
N GLU A 35 -50.60 -31.90 4.87
CA GLU A 35 -49.87 -31.26 5.98
C GLU A 35 -49.58 -29.79 5.59
N ARG A 36 -50.55 -28.89 5.83
CA ARG A 36 -50.29 -27.45 5.70
C ARG A 36 -49.82 -26.91 7.07
N PRO A 37 -48.68 -26.21 7.16
CA PRO A 37 -48.38 -25.38 8.32
C PRO A 37 -49.46 -24.29 8.47
N PRO A 38 -49.69 -23.76 9.69
CA PRO A 38 -50.75 -22.77 9.92
C PRO A 38 -50.61 -21.59 8.96
N SER A 39 -51.75 -21.12 8.45
CA SER A 39 -51.86 -19.92 7.61
C SER A 39 -51.18 -18.75 8.31
N TYR A 40 -50.03 -18.29 7.79
CA TYR A 40 -49.44 -17.04 8.22
C TYR A 40 -50.41 -15.90 7.96
N ASP A 41 -50.65 -15.11 9.00
CA ASP A 41 -51.49 -13.93 8.99
C ASP A 41 -50.93 -12.92 7.97
N ARG A 42 -51.64 -12.67 6.87
CA ARG A 42 -51.19 -11.79 5.78
C ARG A 42 -51.11 -10.31 6.21
N ASP A 43 -51.65 -9.98 7.37
CA ASP A 43 -51.75 -8.61 7.88
C ASP A 43 -50.48 -8.16 8.65
N TYR A 44 -49.48 -9.04 8.82
CA TYR A 44 -48.21 -8.75 9.51
C TYR A 44 -46.95 -9.07 8.68
N VAL A 45 -47.02 -8.95 7.34
CA VAL A 45 -45.80 -8.95 6.53
C VAL A 45 -45.09 -7.60 6.74
N THR A 46 -44.20 -7.53 7.73
CA THR A 46 -43.23 -6.44 7.79
C THR A 46 -42.40 -6.49 6.53
N THR A 47 -42.39 -5.42 5.73
CA THR A 47 -41.46 -5.28 4.60
C THR A 47 -40.05 -5.64 5.07
N PRO A 48 -39.29 -6.45 4.31
CA PRO A 48 -37.90 -6.75 4.64
C PRO A 48 -37.16 -5.44 4.94
N PRO A 49 -36.34 -5.38 6.00
CA PRO A 49 -35.60 -4.17 6.31
C PRO A 49 -34.72 -3.81 5.10
N ASP A 50 -34.79 -2.55 4.66
CA ASP A 50 -33.91 -2.03 3.62
C ASP A 50 -32.46 -2.07 4.15
N ILE A 51 -31.71 -3.07 3.70
CA ILE A 51 -30.32 -3.30 4.09
C ILE A 51 -29.39 -2.16 3.66
N THR A 52 -29.84 -1.29 2.75
CA THR A 52 -29.08 -0.14 2.25
C THR A 52 -29.36 1.15 3.01
N ALA A 53 -30.41 1.19 3.83
CA ALA A 53 -30.89 2.40 4.50
C ALA A 53 -29.79 3.11 5.31
N GLY A 54 -28.87 2.35 5.90
CA GLY A 54 -27.75 2.86 6.71
C GLY A 54 -26.67 3.61 5.93
N PHE A 55 -26.64 3.51 4.60
CA PHE A 55 -25.61 4.12 3.75
C PHE A 55 -26.13 4.76 2.45
N SER A 56 -27.45 4.78 2.26
CA SER A 56 -28.09 5.48 1.13
C SER A 56 -28.31 6.98 1.39
N ASN A 57 -28.47 7.40 2.66
CA ASN A 57 -28.77 8.79 3.04
C ASN A 57 -27.70 9.36 3.98
N LEU A 58 -26.47 9.49 3.49
CA LEU A 58 -25.35 10.01 4.29
C LEU A 58 -25.37 11.54 4.38
N ASN A 59 -25.12 12.07 5.58
CA ASN A 59 -25.01 13.51 5.79
C ASN A 59 -23.59 14.01 5.44
N LEU A 60 -23.37 14.22 4.14
CA LEU A 60 -22.11 14.72 3.58
C LEU A 60 -22.26 16.19 3.15
N ALA A 61 -21.15 16.91 3.03
CA ALA A 61 -21.15 18.28 2.50
C ALA A 61 -21.73 18.29 1.07
N GLU A 62 -22.51 19.32 0.70
CA GLU A 62 -23.08 19.40 -0.65
C GLU A 62 -21.99 19.36 -1.75
N PRO A 63 -22.25 18.73 -2.91
CA PRO A 63 -21.31 18.72 -4.04
C PRO A 63 -20.87 20.14 -4.42
N GLY A 64 -19.56 20.35 -4.56
CA GLY A 64 -19.01 21.68 -4.84
C GLY A 64 -18.93 22.62 -3.61
N ILE A 65 -19.19 22.13 -2.39
CA ILE A 65 -18.87 22.86 -1.14
C ILE A 65 -17.80 22.08 -0.37
N VAL A 66 -16.69 22.75 -0.06
CA VAL A 66 -15.64 22.18 0.78
C VAL A 66 -15.95 22.53 2.23
N ASN A 67 -16.58 21.62 2.95
CA ASN A 67 -16.68 21.64 4.41
C ASN A 67 -15.67 20.65 4.97
N PRO A 68 -14.40 21.04 5.16
CA PRO A 68 -13.43 20.13 5.74
C PRO A 68 -13.90 19.73 7.15
N PRO A 69 -13.57 18.52 7.61
CA PRO A 69 -13.86 18.12 8.99
C PRO A 69 -13.35 19.19 9.95
N SER A 70 -14.04 19.37 11.09
CA SER A 70 -13.63 20.40 12.04
C SER A 70 -12.16 20.17 12.41
N LYS A 71 -11.37 21.26 12.45
CA LYS A 71 -9.90 21.23 12.64
C LYS A 71 -9.42 20.41 13.85
N LYS A 72 -10.34 20.05 14.76
CA LYS A 72 -10.08 19.32 16.02
C LYS A 72 -10.68 17.91 16.07
N GLU A 73 -11.67 17.57 15.26
CA GLU A 73 -12.48 16.36 15.49
C GLU A 73 -12.12 15.18 14.56
N GLY A 74 -11.42 15.42 13.45
CA GLY A 74 -11.16 14.37 12.44
C GLY A 74 -12.42 14.03 11.62
N PRO A 75 -12.42 12.93 10.85
CA PRO A 75 -13.52 12.61 9.93
C PRO A 75 -14.81 12.26 10.67
N SER A 76 -15.94 12.39 9.96
CA SER A 76 -17.26 12.05 10.47
C SER A 76 -17.58 10.55 10.34
N ALA A 77 -18.64 10.10 11.02
CA ALA A 77 -19.10 8.72 10.88
C ALA A 77 -19.65 8.47 9.46
N ASP A 78 -20.37 9.43 8.90
CA ASP A 78 -20.92 9.35 7.55
C ASP A 78 -19.82 9.31 6.48
N GLU A 79 -18.70 10.01 6.68
CA GLU A 79 -17.53 9.92 5.79
C GLU A 79 -16.87 8.53 5.85
N CYS A 80 -16.81 7.90 7.02
CA CYS A 80 -16.30 6.52 7.14
C CYS A 80 -17.23 5.52 6.44
N ILE A 81 -18.54 5.74 6.51
CA ILE A 81 -19.53 4.91 5.81
C ILE A 81 -19.45 5.13 4.29
N ALA A 82 -19.32 6.38 3.85
CA ALA A 82 -19.07 6.75 2.45
C ALA A 82 -17.82 6.06 1.92
N HIS A 83 -16.75 6.02 2.72
CA HIS A 83 -15.53 5.34 2.36
C HIS A 83 -15.74 3.83 2.23
N LEU A 84 -16.45 3.17 3.16
CA LEU A 84 -16.79 1.75 3.01
C LEU A 84 -17.56 1.48 1.70
N LYS A 85 -18.51 2.35 1.33
CA LYS A 85 -19.27 2.23 0.08
C LYS A 85 -18.35 2.33 -1.16
N LEU A 86 -17.36 3.22 -1.14
CA LEU A 86 -16.33 3.29 -2.18
C LEU A 86 -15.48 2.01 -2.22
N LEU A 87 -15.03 1.49 -1.06
CA LEU A 87 -14.21 0.29 -1.02
C LEU A 87 -14.94 -0.93 -1.58
N GLU A 88 -16.25 -1.07 -1.31
CA GLU A 88 -17.08 -2.12 -1.92
C GLU A 88 -17.18 -1.97 -3.46
N CYS A 89 -17.34 -0.73 -3.95
CA CYS A 89 -17.29 -0.43 -5.37
C CYS A 89 -15.95 -0.85 -6.01
N LEU A 90 -14.82 -0.54 -5.35
CA LEU A 90 -13.48 -0.90 -5.80
C LEU A 90 -13.23 -2.42 -5.75
N TYR A 91 -13.77 -3.11 -4.74
CA TYR A 91 -13.72 -4.57 -4.67
C TYR A 91 -14.41 -5.18 -5.90
N ARG A 92 -15.63 -4.75 -6.22
CA ARG A 92 -16.39 -5.24 -7.38
C ARG A 92 -15.76 -4.88 -8.71
N LEU A 93 -15.15 -3.69 -8.82
CA LEU A 93 -14.36 -3.31 -9.98
C LEU A 93 -13.23 -4.32 -10.23
N ARG A 94 -12.47 -4.68 -9.19
CA ARG A 94 -11.41 -5.69 -9.28
C ARG A 94 -11.96 -7.05 -9.75
N GLN A 95 -13.11 -7.47 -9.22
CA GLN A 95 -13.76 -8.71 -9.65
C GLN A 95 -14.25 -8.66 -11.10
N ARG A 96 -14.83 -7.54 -11.54
CA ARG A 96 -15.26 -7.33 -12.93
C ARG A 96 -14.08 -7.40 -13.89
N VAL A 97 -12.98 -6.70 -13.59
CA VAL A 97 -11.76 -6.73 -14.43
C VAL A 97 -11.23 -8.16 -14.55
N ALA A 98 -11.14 -8.88 -13.44
CA ALA A 98 -10.62 -10.24 -13.42
C ALA A 98 -11.49 -11.24 -14.20
N SER A 99 -12.81 -11.13 -14.06
CA SER A 99 -13.78 -12.05 -14.65
C SER A 99 -14.13 -11.74 -16.12
N THR A 100 -13.79 -10.56 -16.63
CA THR A 100 -14.06 -10.18 -18.03
C THR A 100 -13.17 -10.98 -18.98
N ASP A 101 -13.74 -12.01 -19.61
CA ASP A 101 -13.02 -12.84 -20.56
C ASP A 101 -12.56 -12.05 -21.80
N GLY A 102 -11.37 -12.37 -22.31
CA GLY A 102 -10.76 -11.73 -23.47
C GLY A 102 -10.20 -10.33 -23.24
N LEU A 103 -10.39 -9.73 -22.06
CA LEU A 103 -9.86 -8.40 -21.76
C LEU A 103 -8.33 -8.38 -21.95
N TYR A 104 -7.84 -7.41 -22.74
CA TYR A 104 -6.44 -7.28 -23.17
C TYR A 104 -5.87 -8.48 -23.95
N GLY A 105 -6.75 -9.28 -24.55
CA GLY A 105 -6.40 -10.50 -25.29
C GLY A 105 -6.12 -11.71 -24.39
N ILE A 106 -6.32 -11.60 -23.08
CA ILE A 106 -6.14 -12.69 -22.12
C ILE A 106 -7.46 -13.46 -22.08
N ARG A 107 -7.48 -14.72 -22.53
CA ARG A 107 -8.70 -15.54 -22.66
C ARG A 107 -8.72 -16.69 -21.67
N ASN A 108 -9.90 -16.97 -21.09
CA ASN A 108 -10.15 -18.10 -20.22
C ASN A 108 -10.09 -19.43 -20.98
N ALA A 109 -10.30 -19.42 -22.30
CA ALA A 109 -10.12 -20.58 -23.17
C ALA A 109 -8.74 -21.26 -23.00
N SER A 110 -7.68 -20.48 -22.70
CA SER A 110 -6.35 -21.02 -22.38
C SER A 110 -6.31 -21.98 -21.18
N VAL A 111 -7.35 -21.97 -20.34
CA VAL A 111 -7.54 -22.86 -19.19
C VAL A 111 -8.72 -23.81 -19.42
N HIS A 112 -9.88 -23.31 -19.84
CA HIS A 112 -11.08 -24.13 -20.03
C HIS A 112 -10.93 -25.22 -21.10
N ASP A 113 -10.13 -24.97 -22.14
CA ASP A 113 -9.85 -25.98 -23.17
C ASP A 113 -9.04 -27.17 -22.62
N GLN A 114 -8.47 -27.04 -21.41
CA GLN A 114 -7.65 -28.05 -20.73
C GLN A 114 -8.41 -28.82 -19.64
N HIS A 115 -9.75 -28.81 -19.66
CA HIS A 115 -10.63 -29.49 -18.68
C HIS A 115 -10.38 -31.00 -18.53
N GLN A 116 -9.73 -31.64 -19.51
CA GLN A 116 -9.37 -33.06 -19.44
C GLN A 116 -8.22 -33.34 -18.44
N ILE A 117 -7.43 -32.32 -18.11
CA ILE A 117 -6.25 -32.44 -17.24
C ILE A 117 -6.48 -31.74 -15.89
N LEU A 118 -7.35 -30.73 -15.86
CA LEU A 118 -7.59 -29.89 -14.69
C LEU A 118 -8.79 -30.35 -13.85
N GLY A 119 -8.63 -30.37 -12.53
CA GLY A 119 -9.75 -30.38 -11.60
C GLY A 119 -10.33 -28.98 -11.37
N GLU A 120 -11.41 -28.91 -10.59
CA GLU A 120 -12.09 -27.64 -10.24
C GLU A 120 -11.15 -26.66 -9.52
N ARG A 121 -10.30 -27.19 -8.63
CA ARG A 121 -9.34 -26.40 -7.87
C ARG A 121 -8.26 -25.81 -8.77
N GLU A 122 -7.62 -26.65 -9.58
CA GLU A 122 -6.55 -26.22 -10.48
C GLU A 122 -7.10 -25.21 -11.51
N THR A 123 -8.32 -25.44 -12.00
CA THR A 123 -9.02 -24.48 -12.87
C THR A 123 -9.18 -23.12 -12.18
N SER A 124 -9.64 -23.11 -10.93
CA SER A 124 -9.83 -21.86 -10.16
C SER A 124 -8.51 -21.12 -9.95
N GLU A 125 -7.43 -21.83 -9.60
CA GLU A 125 -6.10 -21.25 -9.42
C GLU A 125 -5.55 -20.64 -10.74
N LEU A 126 -5.73 -21.31 -11.89
CA LEU A 126 -5.30 -20.79 -13.18
C LEU A 126 -6.15 -19.61 -13.68
N LEU A 127 -7.46 -19.63 -13.43
CA LEU A 127 -8.33 -18.49 -13.76
C LEU A 127 -8.00 -17.26 -12.90
N ALA A 128 -7.64 -17.46 -11.63
CA ALA A 128 -7.14 -16.39 -10.77
C ALA A 128 -5.86 -15.75 -11.34
N LYS A 129 -4.93 -16.56 -11.89
CA LYS A 129 -3.72 -16.05 -12.56
C LYS A 129 -4.05 -15.18 -13.78
N LEU A 130 -5.00 -15.62 -14.62
CA LEU A 130 -5.46 -14.82 -15.76
C LEU A 130 -6.11 -13.50 -15.29
N GLY A 131 -6.98 -13.58 -14.27
CA GLY A 131 -7.63 -12.42 -13.67
C GLY A 131 -6.65 -11.42 -13.08
N GLU A 132 -5.62 -11.89 -12.39
CA GLU A 132 -4.54 -11.06 -11.87
C GLU A 132 -3.76 -10.35 -12.98
N LYS A 133 -3.44 -11.06 -14.07
CA LYS A 133 -2.75 -10.41 -15.20
C LYS A 133 -3.62 -9.32 -15.82
N ARG A 134 -4.93 -9.54 -15.99
CA ARG A 134 -5.87 -8.49 -16.44
C ARG A 134 -5.86 -7.29 -15.48
N TRP A 135 -5.87 -7.55 -14.18
CA TRP A 135 -5.78 -6.51 -13.15
C TRP A 135 -4.48 -5.71 -13.23
N SER A 136 -3.33 -6.36 -13.38
CA SER A 136 -2.02 -5.70 -13.56
C SER A 136 -2.01 -4.72 -14.75
N VAL A 137 -2.57 -5.15 -15.89
CA VAL A 137 -2.70 -4.30 -17.09
C VAL A 137 -3.68 -3.14 -16.85
N TYR A 138 -4.83 -3.42 -16.23
CA TYR A 138 -5.83 -2.41 -15.87
C TYR A 138 -5.23 -1.33 -14.95
N LEU A 139 -4.45 -1.71 -13.94
CA LEU A 139 -3.81 -0.74 -13.03
C LEU A 139 -2.82 0.16 -13.76
N SER A 140 -2.02 -0.39 -14.68
CA SER A 140 -1.10 0.41 -15.49
C SER A 140 -1.84 1.44 -16.35
N ARG A 141 -2.98 1.05 -16.95
CA ARG A 141 -3.87 1.94 -17.70
C ARG A 141 -4.49 3.00 -16.80
N ALA A 142 -5.02 2.61 -15.64
CA ALA A 142 -5.62 3.53 -14.68
C ALA A 142 -4.64 4.62 -14.23
N VAL A 143 -3.37 4.27 -14.00
CA VAL A 143 -2.32 5.25 -13.64
C VAL A 143 -2.01 6.20 -14.78
N ASP A 144 -1.96 5.74 -16.04
CA ASP A 144 -1.82 6.63 -17.21
C ASP A 144 -3.02 7.56 -17.37
N ARG A 145 -4.23 7.02 -17.20
CA ARG A 145 -5.48 7.79 -17.27
C ARG A 145 -5.54 8.85 -16.17
N PHE A 146 -5.10 8.51 -14.95
CA PHE A 146 -4.93 9.47 -13.86
C PHE A 146 -3.89 10.54 -14.18
N GLU A 147 -2.75 10.18 -14.78
CA GLU A 147 -1.72 11.13 -15.22
C GLU A 147 -2.27 12.10 -16.28
N ARG A 148 -3.02 11.62 -17.26
CA ARG A 148 -3.65 12.48 -18.27
C ARG A 148 -4.71 13.39 -17.64
N TRP A 149 -5.58 12.83 -16.81
CA TRP A 149 -6.61 13.61 -16.11
C TRP A 149 -6.01 14.71 -15.25
N ILE A 150 -5.03 14.41 -14.40
CA ILE A 150 -4.42 15.42 -13.54
C ILE A 150 -3.70 16.48 -14.39
N ASN A 151 -3.04 16.10 -15.49
CA ASN A 151 -2.33 17.04 -16.36
C ASN A 151 -3.23 17.90 -17.25
N LYS A 152 -4.44 17.44 -17.62
CA LYS A 152 -5.32 18.14 -18.55
C LYS A 152 -6.54 18.78 -17.88
N ALA A 153 -7.11 18.14 -16.87
CA ALA A 153 -8.35 18.58 -16.25
C ALA A 153 -8.15 19.33 -14.92
N VAL A 154 -7.03 19.11 -14.22
CA VAL A 154 -6.73 19.78 -12.94
C VAL A 154 -5.82 21.00 -13.16
N PRO A 155 -6.23 22.22 -12.73
CA PRO A 155 -5.41 23.41 -12.87
C PRO A 155 -4.04 23.30 -12.18
N SER A 156 -3.02 23.91 -12.78
CA SER A 156 -1.68 24.08 -12.20
C SER A 156 -1.27 25.54 -12.25
N THR A 157 -0.67 26.04 -11.17
CA THR A 157 -0.05 27.37 -11.11
C THR A 157 1.40 27.37 -11.64
N GLY A 158 1.84 26.28 -12.26
CA GLY A 158 3.22 26.06 -12.69
C GLY A 158 4.08 25.41 -11.60
N MET A 159 5.24 24.88 -12.02
CA MET A 159 6.17 24.20 -11.12
C MET A 159 6.77 25.16 -10.10
N LEU A 160 6.87 24.71 -8.85
CA LEU A 160 7.50 25.46 -7.76
C LEU A 160 8.97 25.71 -8.07
N LYS A 161 9.45 26.92 -7.78
CA LYS A 161 10.85 27.31 -7.96
C LYS A 161 11.64 27.19 -6.66
N CYS A 162 12.92 26.79 -6.70
CA CYS A 162 13.78 26.64 -5.53
C CYS A 162 13.86 27.94 -4.73
N ALA A 163 13.98 29.09 -5.41
CA ALA A 163 14.00 30.40 -4.78
C ALA A 163 12.75 30.67 -3.92
N THR A 164 11.58 30.17 -4.35
CA THR A 164 10.29 30.30 -3.64
C THR A 164 10.15 29.25 -2.54
N ALA A 165 10.52 27.99 -2.84
CA ALA A 165 10.48 26.86 -1.93
C ALA A 165 11.20 27.18 -0.61
N HIS A 166 12.41 27.77 -0.71
CA HIS A 166 13.28 28.06 0.42
C HIS A 166 12.84 29.28 1.26
N LYS A 167 12.27 30.32 0.64
CA LYS A 167 12.01 31.61 1.31
C LYS A 167 10.57 31.78 1.82
N SER A 168 9.62 30.98 1.34
CA SER A 168 8.20 31.34 1.45
C SER A 168 7.26 30.14 1.54
N ALA A 169 7.62 29.09 2.29
CA ALA A 169 6.76 27.92 2.44
C ALA A 169 5.36 28.20 2.97
N ARG A 170 5.25 29.09 3.96
CA ARG A 170 3.94 29.58 4.42
C ARG A 170 3.13 30.22 3.28
N LYS A 171 3.79 30.85 2.32
CA LYS A 171 3.11 31.61 1.26
C LYS A 171 2.46 30.70 0.23
N TYR A 172 3.09 29.60 -0.16
CA TYR A 172 2.50 28.65 -1.11
C TYR A 172 1.66 27.54 -0.45
N MET A 173 1.78 27.33 0.87
CA MET A 173 0.98 26.35 1.62
C MET A 173 -0.17 26.92 2.47
N SER A 174 -0.33 28.24 2.58
CA SER A 174 -1.48 28.81 3.32
C SER A 174 -2.65 29.05 2.38
N PRO A 175 -3.89 28.65 2.73
CA PRO A 175 -5.07 28.96 1.92
C PRO A 175 -5.25 30.48 1.73
N GLY A 176 -5.59 30.91 0.51
CA GLY A 176 -5.95 32.29 0.20
C GLY A 176 -4.78 33.27 -0.01
N SER A 177 -3.53 32.82 -0.11
CA SER A 177 -2.46 33.67 -0.63
C SER A 177 -2.62 33.89 -2.15
N ALA A 178 -2.02 34.95 -2.73
CA ALA A 178 -2.03 35.14 -4.19
C ALA A 178 -1.42 33.96 -4.99
N ALA A 179 -0.67 33.06 -4.32
CA ALA A 179 -0.10 31.85 -4.89
C ALA A 179 -0.91 30.56 -4.61
N SER A 180 -1.91 30.61 -3.72
CA SER A 180 -2.83 29.49 -3.45
C SER A 180 -4.26 29.88 -3.83
N SER A 181 -4.80 29.27 -4.86
CA SER A 181 -6.18 29.55 -5.29
C SER A 181 -7.18 28.81 -4.39
N LYS A 182 -8.47 29.20 -4.48
CA LYS A 182 -9.58 28.53 -3.77
C LYS A 182 -9.53 27.01 -3.97
N PRO A 183 -10.03 26.20 -3.01
CA PRO A 183 -10.15 24.76 -3.20
C PRO A 183 -10.83 24.43 -4.52
N LEU A 184 -10.33 23.42 -5.23
CA LEU A 184 -11.00 22.93 -6.44
C LEU A 184 -12.34 22.31 -6.05
N LEU A 185 -13.40 22.65 -6.77
CA LEU A 185 -14.74 22.14 -6.51
C LEU A 185 -15.09 21.06 -7.51
N PHE A 186 -15.50 19.89 -7.01
CA PHE A 186 -15.99 18.78 -7.81
C PHE A 186 -17.51 18.72 -7.70
N SER A 187 -18.20 19.09 -8.77
CA SER A 187 -19.62 18.80 -8.95
C SER A 187 -19.80 17.37 -9.50
N LEU A 188 -21.05 16.89 -9.50
CA LEU A 188 -21.42 15.62 -10.14
C LEU A 188 -21.01 15.57 -11.61
N ASP A 189 -21.04 16.70 -12.32
CA ASP A 189 -20.68 16.80 -13.74
C ASP A 189 -19.17 16.94 -14.01
N ALA A 190 -18.35 16.72 -12.98
CA ALA A 190 -16.90 16.88 -13.05
C ALA A 190 -16.13 15.75 -12.36
N VAL A 191 -16.81 14.71 -11.86
CA VAL A 191 -16.13 13.57 -11.24
C VAL A 191 -15.46 12.70 -12.32
N PRO A 192 -14.22 12.25 -12.10
CA PRO A 192 -13.55 11.36 -13.05
C PRO A 192 -14.10 9.93 -13.00
N PRO A 193 -13.74 9.05 -13.96
CA PRO A 193 -14.12 7.65 -13.92
C PRO A 193 -13.50 6.90 -12.72
N ILE A 194 -14.09 5.75 -12.38
CA ILE A 194 -13.77 5.00 -11.15
C ILE A 194 -12.31 4.55 -11.06
N ASP A 195 -11.67 4.29 -12.19
CA ASP A 195 -10.26 3.88 -12.26
C ASP A 195 -9.32 5.04 -11.89
N VAL A 196 -9.63 6.25 -12.35
CA VAL A 196 -8.93 7.48 -11.97
C VAL A 196 -9.17 7.82 -10.50
N LEU A 197 -10.41 7.65 -10.00
CA LEU A 197 -10.73 7.82 -8.58
C LEU A 197 -9.97 6.84 -7.68
N MET A 198 -9.84 5.58 -8.10
CA MET A 198 -9.09 4.54 -7.39
C MET A 198 -7.61 4.91 -7.24
N VAL A 199 -6.99 5.38 -8.33
CA VAL A 199 -5.58 5.83 -8.29
C VAL A 199 -5.43 7.08 -7.42
N TRP A 200 -6.35 8.04 -7.54
CA TRP A 200 -6.33 9.25 -6.73
C TRP A 200 -6.49 8.94 -5.23
N HIS A 201 -7.40 8.05 -4.89
CA HIS A 201 -7.60 7.54 -3.52
C HIS A 201 -6.30 6.97 -2.95
N ALA A 202 -5.69 5.99 -3.62
CA ALA A 202 -4.46 5.37 -3.14
C ALA A 202 -3.29 6.37 -3.01
N TYR A 203 -3.24 7.38 -3.87
CA TYR A 203 -2.23 8.43 -3.83
C TYR A 203 -2.42 9.37 -2.62
N MET A 204 -3.66 9.74 -2.28
CA MET A 204 -3.96 10.56 -1.11
C MET A 204 -3.67 9.83 0.21
N LEU A 205 -3.73 8.50 0.22
CA LEU A 205 -3.30 7.66 1.35
C LEU A 205 -1.76 7.62 1.54
N ASN A 206 -1.03 8.43 0.78
CA ASN A 206 0.41 8.67 0.92
C ASN A 206 0.66 10.17 1.16
N PRO A 207 0.26 10.68 2.33
CA PRO A 207 -0.06 12.09 2.52
C PRO A 207 1.15 13.02 2.35
N ARG A 208 2.37 12.58 2.71
CA ARG A 208 3.59 13.35 2.45
C ARG A 208 4.00 13.37 0.99
N ALA A 209 3.90 12.25 0.28
CA ALA A 209 4.21 12.19 -1.15
C ALA A 209 3.22 13.03 -1.97
N TYR A 210 1.92 12.91 -1.64
CA TYR A 210 0.87 13.69 -2.26
C TYR A 210 1.04 15.21 -2.03
N LEU A 211 1.36 15.63 -0.80
CA LEU A 211 1.63 17.05 -0.50
C LEU A 211 2.81 17.58 -1.30
N GLU A 212 3.91 16.81 -1.34
CA GLU A 212 5.15 17.22 -1.99
C GLU A 212 4.92 17.46 -3.49
N ASP A 213 4.22 16.56 -4.17
CA ASP A 213 3.88 16.71 -5.58
C ASP A 213 2.85 17.82 -5.81
N CYS A 214 1.84 17.97 -4.93
CA CYS A 214 0.91 19.10 -5.01
C CYS A 214 1.64 20.45 -4.91
N CYS A 215 2.65 20.56 -4.03
CA CYS A 215 3.50 21.75 -3.96
C CYS A 215 4.35 21.88 -5.22
N ARG A 216 5.08 20.83 -5.59
CA ARG A 216 6.07 20.84 -6.68
C ARG A 216 5.45 21.18 -8.03
N TYR A 217 4.26 20.64 -8.32
CA TYR A 217 3.55 20.84 -9.59
C TYR A 217 2.53 21.99 -9.54
N GLY A 218 2.46 22.77 -8.45
CA GLY A 218 1.55 23.91 -8.35
C GLY A 218 0.07 23.53 -8.31
N ARG A 219 -0.27 22.42 -7.63
CA ARG A 219 -1.62 21.83 -7.57
C ARG A 219 -2.26 21.96 -6.18
N MET A 220 -1.90 23.00 -5.43
CA MET A 220 -2.42 23.20 -4.07
C MET A 220 -3.95 23.37 -4.01
N GLN A 221 -4.62 23.76 -5.11
CA GLN A 221 -6.08 23.73 -5.18
C GLN A 221 -6.65 22.31 -4.98
N LEU A 222 -5.99 21.30 -5.55
CA LEU A 222 -6.38 19.89 -5.42
C LEU A 222 -6.09 19.39 -3.98
N TRP A 223 -5.00 19.86 -3.38
CA TRP A 223 -4.69 19.59 -1.97
C TRP A 223 -5.77 20.11 -1.02
N TYR A 224 -6.35 21.29 -1.27
CA TYR A 224 -7.43 21.81 -0.41
C TYR A 224 -8.80 21.24 -0.73
N ALA A 225 -9.02 20.73 -1.94
CA ALA A 225 -10.30 20.15 -2.35
C ALA A 225 -10.67 18.91 -1.51
N GLY A 226 -9.69 18.05 -1.24
CA GLY A 226 -9.92 16.74 -0.67
C GLY A 226 -10.65 15.80 -1.63
N PHE A 227 -10.97 14.60 -1.14
CA PHE A 227 -11.68 13.60 -1.92
C PHE A 227 -13.17 13.97 -1.98
N PRO A 228 -13.81 13.99 -3.18
CA PRO A 228 -15.14 14.56 -3.33
C PRO A 228 -16.24 13.57 -2.94
N TRP A 229 -16.35 13.29 -1.63
CA TRP A 229 -17.24 12.26 -1.07
C TRP A 229 -18.68 12.37 -1.55
N SER A 230 -19.27 13.56 -1.48
CA SER A 230 -20.68 13.75 -1.82
C SER A 230 -20.98 13.50 -3.29
N ALA A 231 -20.09 13.90 -4.20
CA ALA A 231 -20.26 13.63 -5.63
C ALA A 231 -20.01 12.15 -5.94
N VAL A 232 -18.95 11.56 -5.38
CA VAL A 232 -18.58 10.16 -5.65
C VAL A 232 -19.62 9.17 -5.12
N VAL A 233 -20.12 9.36 -3.90
CA VAL A 233 -21.10 8.44 -3.30
C VAL A 233 -22.44 8.45 -4.05
N GLN A 234 -22.85 9.60 -4.60
CA GLN A 234 -24.05 9.71 -5.44
C GLN A 234 -23.90 8.98 -6.77
N CYS A 235 -22.67 8.84 -7.27
CA CYS A 235 -22.36 8.06 -8.46
C CYS A 235 -22.28 6.55 -8.21
N ILE A 236 -22.37 6.09 -6.95
CA ILE A 236 -22.32 4.66 -6.61
C ILE A 236 -23.73 4.19 -6.25
N ASP A 237 -24.26 3.26 -7.03
CA ASP A 237 -25.55 2.63 -6.74
C ASP A 237 -25.49 1.84 -5.42
N SER A 238 -26.44 2.05 -4.51
CA SER A 238 -26.40 1.45 -3.17
C SER A 238 -26.67 -0.06 -3.16
N THR A 239 -27.21 -0.64 -4.24
CA THR A 239 -27.53 -2.07 -4.30
C THR A 239 -26.46 -2.86 -5.05
N SER A 240 -26.10 -2.41 -6.25
CA SER A 240 -25.11 -3.07 -7.10
C SER A 240 -23.68 -2.63 -6.81
N PHE A 241 -23.49 -1.47 -6.17
CA PHE A 241 -22.21 -0.77 -5.99
C PHE A 241 -21.49 -0.46 -7.31
N THR A 242 -22.25 -0.40 -8.41
CA THR A 242 -21.72 0.02 -9.71
C THR A 242 -21.53 1.53 -9.72
N TYR A 243 -20.39 1.99 -10.23
CA TYR A 243 -20.12 3.41 -10.43
C TYR A 243 -20.65 3.88 -11.78
N THR A 244 -21.52 4.89 -11.78
CA THR A 244 -22.02 5.57 -12.98
C THR A 244 -22.07 7.07 -12.72
N SER A 245 -21.74 7.88 -13.73
CA SER A 245 -21.74 9.34 -13.60
C SER A 245 -22.71 9.99 -14.58
N SER A 246 -22.87 11.31 -14.52
CA SER A 246 -23.68 12.04 -15.49
C SER A 246 -23.03 12.01 -16.87
N MET A 247 -23.84 12.14 -17.92
CA MET A 247 -23.33 12.24 -19.30
C MET A 247 -22.36 13.41 -19.47
N ASP A 248 -22.58 14.51 -18.74
CA ASP A 248 -21.71 15.68 -18.79
C ASP A 248 -20.32 15.39 -18.20
N ALA A 249 -20.24 14.66 -17.08
CA ALA A 249 -18.96 14.22 -16.52
C ALA A 249 -18.20 13.30 -17.49
N MET A 250 -18.92 12.37 -18.12
CA MET A 250 -18.36 11.46 -19.11
C MET A 250 -17.78 12.22 -20.30
N GLN A 251 -18.60 13.04 -20.97
CA GLN A 251 -18.17 13.83 -22.13
C GLN A 251 -17.04 14.80 -21.80
N ARG A 252 -17.07 15.40 -20.60
CA ARG A 252 -16.01 16.28 -20.13
C ARG A 252 -14.69 15.54 -19.99
N PHE A 253 -14.69 14.38 -19.35
CA PHE A 253 -13.48 13.56 -19.21
C PHE A 253 -12.91 13.20 -20.58
N GLU A 254 -13.75 12.74 -21.50
CA GLU A 254 -13.32 12.32 -22.84
C GLU A 254 -12.76 13.48 -23.64
N ARG A 255 -13.44 14.63 -23.63
CA ARG A 255 -12.98 15.85 -24.30
C ARG A 255 -11.65 16.36 -23.74
N ASP A 256 -11.52 16.43 -22.41
CA ASP A 256 -10.38 17.06 -21.77
C ASP A 256 -9.13 16.15 -21.84
N THR A 257 -9.29 14.82 -21.80
CA THR A 257 -8.18 13.86 -21.77
C THR A 257 -7.87 13.20 -23.12
N GLY A 258 -8.83 13.17 -24.04
CA GLY A 258 -8.75 12.40 -25.30
C GLY A 258 -8.79 10.88 -25.11
N LEU A 259 -9.27 10.40 -23.97
CA LEU A 259 -9.46 8.98 -23.62
C LEU A 259 -10.95 8.69 -23.52
N VAL A 260 -11.38 7.44 -23.73
CA VAL A 260 -12.80 7.08 -23.55
C VAL A 260 -13.14 6.91 -22.06
N TRP A 261 -14.42 7.03 -21.69
CA TRP A 261 -14.83 6.97 -20.29
C TRP A 261 -14.54 5.61 -19.63
N ASP A 262 -14.94 4.49 -20.25
CA ASP A 262 -14.61 3.15 -19.74
C ASP A 262 -13.23 2.74 -20.25
N SER A 263 -12.31 2.46 -19.31
CA SER A 263 -10.95 2.01 -19.61
C SER A 263 -10.91 0.71 -20.43
N PHE A 264 -12.00 -0.07 -20.48
CA PHE A 264 -12.06 -1.29 -21.29
C PHE A 264 -12.05 -0.99 -22.79
N ASP A 265 -12.61 0.16 -23.18
CA ASP A 265 -12.79 0.57 -24.58
C ASP A 265 -11.60 1.40 -25.12
N ASP A 266 -10.65 1.78 -24.25
CA ASP A 266 -9.44 2.54 -24.60
C ASP A 266 -8.49 1.75 -25.52
N THR A 267 -7.60 2.46 -26.20
CA THR A 267 -6.62 1.89 -27.15
C THR A 267 -5.79 0.75 -26.55
N ARG A 268 -5.40 -0.22 -27.38
CA ARG A 268 -4.50 -1.33 -26.99
C ARG A 268 -3.04 -0.91 -26.83
N GLU A 269 -2.72 0.33 -27.16
CA GLU A 269 -1.38 0.90 -27.13
C GLU A 269 -1.34 2.15 -26.24
N LYS A 270 -0.17 2.39 -25.64
CA LYS A 270 0.22 3.61 -24.93
C LYS A 270 1.22 4.38 -25.77
N THR A 271 1.05 5.70 -25.84
CA THR A 271 2.10 6.58 -26.36
C THR A 271 3.13 6.87 -25.28
N ILE A 272 4.41 6.64 -25.60
CA ILE A 272 5.56 7.02 -24.78
C ILE A 272 6.48 7.96 -25.55
N VAL A 273 7.34 8.67 -24.84
CA VAL A 273 8.33 9.58 -25.42
C VAL A 273 9.73 9.01 -25.21
N CYS A 274 10.48 8.81 -26.29
CA CYS A 274 11.88 8.44 -26.23
C CYS A 274 12.75 9.64 -25.82
N SER A 275 13.96 9.39 -25.31
CA SER A 275 14.92 10.43 -24.94
C SER A 275 15.28 11.37 -26.09
N CYS A 276 15.21 10.91 -27.34
CA CYS A 276 15.40 11.75 -28.54
C CYS A 276 14.20 12.66 -28.87
N GLY A 277 13.11 12.57 -28.10
CA GLY A 277 11.86 13.32 -28.30
C GLY A 277 10.83 12.64 -29.20
N ALA A 278 11.15 11.52 -29.84
CA ALA A 278 10.21 10.78 -30.68
C ALA A 278 9.08 10.16 -29.85
N GLN A 279 7.86 10.18 -30.39
CA GLN A 279 6.70 9.49 -29.82
C GLN A 279 6.61 8.06 -30.38
N LEU A 280 6.40 7.09 -29.50
CA LEU A 280 6.24 5.68 -29.86
C LEU A 280 4.89 5.19 -29.34
N ALA A 281 4.12 4.51 -30.18
CA ALA A 281 3.01 3.69 -29.73
C ALA A 281 3.56 2.31 -29.32
N VAL A 282 3.28 1.88 -28.09
CA VAL A 282 3.70 0.58 -27.57
C VAL A 282 2.49 -0.16 -27.01
N PRO A 283 2.37 -1.49 -27.22
CA PRO A 283 1.25 -2.25 -26.67
C PRO A 283 1.27 -2.21 -25.13
N TRP A 284 0.09 -2.22 -24.51
CA TRP A 284 -0.01 -2.34 -23.05
C TRP A 284 0.55 -3.67 -22.56
N THR A 285 0.25 -4.77 -23.25
CA THR A 285 0.85 -6.07 -22.98
C THR A 285 0.95 -6.87 -24.27
N THR A 286 1.97 -7.72 -24.37
CA THR A 286 2.11 -8.69 -25.48
C THR A 286 2.01 -10.14 -25.00
N CYS A 287 1.63 -10.37 -23.73
CA CYS A 287 1.53 -11.73 -23.19
C CYS A 287 0.53 -12.60 -23.98
N SER A 288 -0.54 -12.00 -24.51
CA SER A 288 -1.56 -12.69 -25.30
C SER A 288 -1.09 -13.12 -26.69
N GLU A 289 -0.10 -12.44 -27.28
CA GLU A 289 0.45 -12.76 -28.60
C GLU A 289 1.33 -14.01 -28.59
N ARG A 290 1.93 -14.32 -27.43
CA ARG A 290 2.76 -15.52 -27.28
C ARG A 290 1.93 -16.80 -27.39
N GLY A 291 0.69 -16.75 -26.90
CA GLY A 291 -0.19 -17.91 -26.77
C GLY A 291 0.34 -18.98 -25.81
N LEU A 292 -0.53 -19.89 -25.43
CA LEU A 292 -0.15 -21.08 -24.67
C LEU A 292 0.31 -22.15 -25.66
N LYS A 293 1.61 -22.45 -25.72
CA LYS A 293 2.20 -23.41 -26.69
C LYS A 293 2.66 -24.68 -25.97
N GLY A 294 2.16 -25.84 -26.40
CA GLY A 294 2.60 -27.15 -25.91
C GLY A 294 1.45 -28.15 -25.72
N GLU A 295 1.81 -29.43 -25.64
CA GLU A 295 0.94 -30.48 -25.09
C GLU A 295 1.21 -30.58 -23.59
N TRP A 296 0.15 -30.50 -22.79
CA TRP A 296 0.26 -30.49 -21.33
C TRP A 296 -0.06 -31.87 -20.78
N THR A 297 0.87 -32.44 -20.01
CA THR A 297 0.74 -33.81 -19.46
C THR A 297 0.33 -33.82 -17.99
N SER A 298 0.38 -32.67 -17.30
CA SER A 298 -0.08 -32.52 -15.92
C SER A 298 -0.50 -31.07 -15.60
N PRO A 299 -1.29 -30.85 -14.54
CA PRO A 299 -1.66 -29.51 -14.07
C PRO A 299 -0.46 -28.61 -13.74
N GLU A 300 0.62 -29.16 -13.18
CA GLU A 300 1.81 -28.40 -12.80
C GLU A 300 2.56 -27.85 -14.02
N PHE A 301 2.69 -28.66 -15.07
CA PHE A 301 3.28 -28.22 -16.33
C PHE A 301 2.44 -27.14 -17.01
N LEU A 302 1.11 -27.31 -17.02
CA LEU A 302 0.19 -26.30 -17.53
C LEU A 302 0.27 -24.99 -16.75
N SER A 303 0.30 -25.07 -15.41
CA SER A 303 0.45 -23.90 -14.53
C SER A 303 1.75 -23.14 -14.80
N THR A 304 2.85 -23.87 -15.01
CA THR A 304 4.14 -23.28 -15.40
C THR A 304 4.07 -22.64 -16.79
N GLY A 305 3.40 -23.27 -17.75
CA GLY A 305 3.17 -22.73 -19.08
C GLY A 305 2.36 -21.43 -19.06
N VAL A 306 1.31 -21.36 -18.23
CA VAL A 306 0.52 -20.14 -17.97
C VAL A 306 1.42 -19.05 -17.38
N ASP A 307 2.26 -19.37 -16.40
CA ASP A 307 3.19 -18.39 -15.80
C ASP A 307 4.18 -17.83 -16.84
N ILE A 308 4.75 -18.68 -17.69
CA ILE A 308 5.66 -18.27 -18.76
C ILE A 308 4.94 -17.36 -19.76
N MET A 309 3.71 -17.69 -20.14
CA MET A 309 2.90 -16.87 -21.05
C MET A 309 2.63 -15.48 -20.44
N LEU A 310 2.12 -15.42 -19.21
CA LEU A 310 1.68 -14.18 -18.56
C LEU A 310 2.84 -13.26 -18.14
N SER A 311 3.99 -13.84 -17.77
CA SER A 311 5.20 -13.09 -17.38
C SER A 311 6.15 -12.77 -18.55
N GLY A 312 5.99 -13.45 -19.69
CA GLY A 312 6.86 -13.30 -20.85
C GLY A 312 6.60 -12.06 -21.71
N GLY A 313 5.53 -11.31 -21.47
CA GLY A 313 5.21 -10.11 -22.26
C GLY A 313 6.31 -9.03 -22.24
N CYS A 314 6.30 -8.17 -23.25
CA CYS A 314 7.22 -7.04 -23.42
C CYS A 314 6.50 -5.70 -23.68
N GLY A 315 5.19 -5.64 -23.45
CA GLY A 315 4.43 -4.39 -23.48
C GLY A 315 4.66 -3.52 -22.24
N PHE A 316 4.10 -2.32 -22.21
CA PHE A 316 4.35 -1.33 -21.15
C PHE A 316 3.93 -1.79 -19.74
N SER A 317 2.93 -2.66 -19.62
CA SER A 317 2.48 -3.25 -18.36
C SER A 317 3.22 -4.54 -17.99
N ASP A 318 4.16 -4.97 -18.82
CA ASP A 318 4.92 -6.20 -18.60
C ASP A 318 6.27 -5.91 -17.93
N LYS A 319 6.69 -6.80 -17.03
CA LYS A 319 7.98 -6.71 -16.33
C LYS A 319 9.17 -6.46 -17.26
N ASN A 320 9.14 -7.09 -18.43
CA ASN A 320 10.23 -7.05 -19.43
C ASN A 320 9.93 -6.04 -20.55
N PHE A 321 9.24 -4.94 -20.26
CA PHE A 321 8.94 -3.89 -21.23
C PHE A 321 10.20 -3.49 -22.01
N LEU A 322 10.10 -3.59 -23.33
CA LEU A 322 11.16 -3.23 -24.27
C LEU A 322 10.55 -2.78 -25.60
N ALA A 323 10.87 -1.57 -26.04
CA ALA A 323 10.49 -1.04 -27.34
C ALA A 323 11.69 -0.39 -28.02
N THR A 324 11.81 -0.48 -29.34
CA THR A 324 12.89 0.17 -30.09
C THR A 324 12.37 1.46 -30.73
N CYS A 325 13.07 2.57 -30.51
CA CYS A 325 12.69 3.85 -31.09
C CYS A 325 12.93 3.86 -32.60
N PRO A 326 11.91 4.15 -33.44
CA PRO A 326 12.09 4.18 -34.89
C PRO A 326 12.95 5.36 -35.37
N SER A 327 13.10 6.41 -34.55
CA SER A 327 13.84 7.62 -34.93
C SER A 327 15.34 7.55 -34.61
N CYS A 328 15.72 7.01 -33.45
CA CYS A 328 17.12 6.95 -33.02
C CYS A 328 17.65 5.53 -32.77
N ASN A 329 16.82 4.50 -32.98
CA ASN A 329 17.14 3.09 -32.77
C ASN A 329 17.54 2.70 -31.33
N THR A 330 17.32 3.60 -30.36
CA THR A 330 17.57 3.32 -28.94
C THR A 330 16.45 2.45 -28.37
N ASN A 331 16.84 1.50 -27.51
CA ASN A 331 15.88 0.68 -26.77
C ASN A 331 15.33 1.44 -25.56
N VAL A 332 14.02 1.48 -25.44
CA VAL A 332 13.26 2.07 -24.34
C VAL A 332 12.70 0.94 -23.48
N SER A 333 13.08 0.95 -22.21
CA SER A 333 12.63 0.03 -21.15
C SER A 333 12.15 0.82 -19.92
N HIS A 334 11.52 0.14 -18.96
CA HIS A 334 11.18 0.76 -17.67
C HIS A 334 12.38 1.41 -17.00
N GLU A 335 13.55 0.76 -17.07
CA GLU A 335 14.76 1.26 -16.46
C GLU A 335 15.30 2.52 -17.13
N SER A 336 15.29 2.55 -18.47
CA SER A 336 15.68 3.75 -19.22
C SER A 336 14.74 4.94 -18.97
N MET A 337 13.43 4.69 -18.79
CA MET A 337 12.46 5.75 -18.49
C MET A 337 12.65 6.31 -17.08
N ARG A 338 13.02 5.48 -16.09
CA ARG A 338 13.36 5.94 -14.74
C ARG A 338 14.60 6.82 -14.73
N ALA A 339 15.64 6.41 -15.49
CA ALA A 339 16.84 7.22 -15.67
C ALA A 339 16.51 8.54 -16.39
N HIS A 340 15.70 8.50 -17.44
CA HIS A 340 15.24 9.70 -18.15
C HIS A 340 14.45 10.64 -17.24
N LYS A 341 13.54 10.14 -16.40
CA LYS A 341 12.83 10.92 -15.38
C LYS A 341 13.79 11.64 -14.44
N PHE A 342 14.83 10.95 -13.97
CA PHE A 342 15.86 11.56 -13.12
C PHE A 342 16.60 12.68 -13.85
N CYS A 343 17.08 12.40 -15.07
CA CYS A 343 17.78 13.38 -15.89
C CYS A 343 16.90 14.59 -16.20
N GLN A 344 15.61 14.38 -16.48
CA GLN A 344 14.66 15.46 -16.69
C GLN A 344 14.52 16.34 -15.44
N ASP A 345 14.42 15.74 -14.25
CA ASP A 345 14.35 16.49 -12.99
C ASP A 345 15.65 17.28 -12.72
N VAL A 346 16.82 16.71 -13.01
CA VAL A 346 18.12 17.41 -12.94
C VAL A 346 18.18 18.56 -13.95
N TYR A 347 17.72 18.34 -15.18
CA TYR A 347 17.65 19.38 -16.20
C TYR A 347 16.74 20.53 -15.75
N GLN A 348 15.55 20.23 -15.21
CA GLN A 348 14.61 21.24 -14.70
C GLN A 348 15.19 22.01 -13.51
N LEU A 349 15.96 21.35 -12.64
CA LEU A 349 16.69 22.03 -11.56
C LEU A 349 17.71 23.01 -12.13
N CYS A 350 18.60 22.55 -13.02
CA CYS A 350 19.69 23.37 -13.54
C CYS A 350 19.24 24.49 -14.50
N SER A 351 18.18 24.27 -15.28
CA SER A 351 17.74 25.20 -16.34
C SER A 351 16.53 26.06 -15.95
N ALA A 352 15.69 25.57 -15.04
CA ALA A 352 14.41 26.18 -14.72
C ALA A 352 14.20 26.43 -13.23
N ASP A 353 15.22 26.23 -12.38
CA ASP A 353 15.16 26.43 -10.92
C ASP A 353 14.06 25.58 -10.25
N VAL A 354 13.77 24.39 -10.76
CA VAL A 354 12.74 23.49 -10.19
C VAL A 354 13.40 22.49 -9.24
N PRO A 355 12.97 22.38 -7.97
CA PRO A 355 13.61 21.48 -7.02
C PRO A 355 13.43 20.02 -7.41
N MET A 356 14.41 19.18 -7.09
CA MET A 356 14.35 17.73 -7.27
C MET A 356 13.20 17.12 -6.44
N ALA A 357 12.59 16.04 -6.95
CA ALA A 357 11.62 15.24 -6.20
C ALA A 357 12.20 14.78 -4.85
N GLY A 358 11.40 14.65 -3.79
CA GLY A 358 11.89 14.16 -2.50
C GLY A 358 12.48 15.22 -1.58
N THR A 359 12.70 16.45 -2.05
CA THR A 359 13.53 17.43 -1.33
C THR A 359 12.76 18.51 -0.56
N LEU A 360 11.45 18.66 -0.77
CA LEU A 360 10.68 19.77 -0.19
C LEU A 360 10.38 19.56 1.29
N LEU A 361 9.95 18.37 1.69
CA LEU A 361 9.52 18.11 3.06
C LEU A 361 10.68 17.60 3.91
N GLY A 362 10.93 18.28 5.04
CA GLY A 362 11.90 17.87 6.04
C GLY A 362 11.43 16.69 6.88
N PRO A 363 12.20 16.33 7.92
CA PRO A 363 11.86 15.26 8.83
C PRO A 363 10.41 15.29 9.31
N LYS A 364 9.92 16.38 9.90
CA LYS A 364 8.57 16.50 10.45
C LYS A 364 7.45 16.55 9.38
N GLY A 365 7.77 16.28 8.12
CA GLY A 365 6.81 16.29 7.01
C GLY A 365 6.38 17.70 6.60
N VAL A 366 7.13 18.72 6.99
CA VAL A 366 6.86 20.12 6.65
C VAL A 366 8.09 20.74 5.98
N PRO A 367 7.92 21.70 5.06
CA PRO A 367 9.05 22.30 4.34
C PRO A 367 9.85 23.33 5.15
N CYS A 368 9.25 23.94 6.17
CA CYS A 368 9.95 24.79 7.15
C CYS A 368 9.05 25.02 8.40
N ALA A 369 8.91 26.27 8.86
CA ALA A 369 7.95 26.66 9.88
C ALA A 369 6.55 26.90 9.29
N VAL A 370 5.67 25.91 9.34
CA VAL A 370 4.28 25.94 8.83
C VAL A 370 3.33 25.29 9.84
N SER A 371 2.11 25.81 9.99
CA SER A 371 1.07 25.30 10.90
C SER A 371 1.54 25.06 12.35
N GLY A 372 2.34 26.00 12.88
CA GLY A 372 2.86 25.92 14.25
C GLY A 372 4.01 24.92 14.45
N VAL A 373 4.35 24.13 13.42
CA VAL A 373 5.48 23.19 13.47
C VAL A 373 6.70 23.83 12.80
N ASN A 374 7.81 23.87 13.54
CA ASN A 374 9.11 24.26 12.99
C ASN A 374 9.99 23.03 12.78
N ASP A 375 10.37 22.79 11.52
CA ASP A 375 11.38 21.80 11.15
C ASP A 375 12.72 22.48 10.85
N LEU A 376 13.66 22.31 11.79
CA LEU A 376 14.99 22.91 11.73
C LEU A 376 15.89 22.28 10.65
N PHE A 377 15.57 21.08 10.18
CA PHE A 377 16.41 20.34 9.22
C PHE A 377 15.91 20.46 7.79
N ALA A 378 14.65 20.82 7.57
CA ALA A 378 14.04 20.89 6.24
C ALA A 378 14.86 21.75 5.26
N ASN A 379 15.27 22.94 5.67
CA ASN A 379 16.07 23.84 4.85
C ASN A 379 17.44 23.25 4.49
N GLN A 380 18.11 22.59 5.44
CA GLN A 380 19.41 21.99 5.22
C GLN A 380 19.33 20.79 4.25
N GLN A 381 18.31 19.94 4.42
CA GLN A 381 18.05 18.82 3.52
C GLN A 381 17.75 19.31 2.11
N PHE A 382 16.85 20.28 1.98
CA PHE A 382 16.48 20.90 0.71
C PHE A 382 17.71 21.45 -0.02
N GLN A 383 18.52 22.25 0.68
CA GLN A 383 19.73 22.85 0.09
C GLN A 383 20.74 21.79 -0.33
N THR A 384 21.00 20.79 0.52
CA THR A 384 22.05 19.79 0.26
C THR A 384 21.74 18.96 -0.99
N CYS A 385 20.49 18.51 -1.15
CA CYS A 385 20.09 17.69 -2.30
C CYS A 385 20.04 18.48 -3.61
N ASN A 386 19.54 19.72 -3.61
CA ASN A 386 19.47 20.52 -4.83
C ASN A 386 20.85 21.07 -5.23
N SER A 387 21.62 21.61 -4.27
CA SER A 387 22.99 22.11 -4.55
C SER A 387 23.94 21.02 -5.05
N LEU A 388 23.66 19.76 -4.71
CA LEU A 388 24.41 18.59 -5.21
C LEU A 388 24.43 18.53 -6.74
N PHE A 389 23.38 18.98 -7.42
CA PHE A 389 23.34 18.93 -8.89
C PHE A 389 23.65 20.27 -9.54
N GLU A 390 23.27 21.38 -8.91
CA GLU A 390 23.56 22.74 -9.39
C GLU A 390 25.07 23.02 -9.47
N CYS A 391 25.86 22.44 -8.56
CA CYS A 391 27.31 22.62 -8.52
C CYS A 391 28.05 21.62 -9.45
N GLY A 392 27.68 21.55 -10.73
CA GLY A 392 28.40 20.82 -11.78
C GLY A 392 28.15 19.31 -11.88
N LEU A 393 27.68 18.63 -10.84
CA LEU A 393 27.32 17.20 -10.96
C LEU A 393 26.13 17.00 -11.90
N GLY A 394 25.17 17.93 -11.93
CA GLY A 394 24.05 17.89 -12.84
C GLY A 394 24.50 17.94 -14.29
N ALA A 395 25.40 18.87 -14.64
CA ALA A 395 26.00 18.93 -15.98
C ALA A 395 26.73 17.62 -16.32
N LYS A 396 27.55 17.08 -15.39
CA LYS A 396 28.22 15.79 -15.59
C LYS A 396 27.24 14.65 -15.84
N ILE A 397 26.14 14.58 -15.10
CA ILE A 397 25.10 13.56 -15.30
C ILE A 397 24.43 13.75 -16.66
N LEU A 398 24.07 14.98 -17.05
CA LEU A 398 23.40 15.24 -18.32
C LEU A 398 24.31 15.01 -19.55
N GLU A 399 25.60 15.34 -19.43
CA GLU A 399 26.62 15.11 -20.46
C GLU A 399 26.96 13.61 -20.59
N GLN A 400 27.05 12.87 -19.47
CA GLN A 400 27.41 11.44 -19.46
C GLN A 400 26.22 10.51 -19.67
N ALA A 401 25.03 10.85 -19.18
CA ALA A 401 23.79 10.09 -19.36
C ALA A 401 23.15 10.38 -20.73
N ALA A 402 24.00 10.63 -21.74
CA ALA A 402 23.67 11.38 -22.94
C ALA A 402 22.27 11.03 -23.45
N LEU A 403 21.38 12.01 -23.28
CA LEU A 403 20.05 12.14 -23.85
C LEU A 403 20.07 12.13 -25.40
N SER A 404 21.18 11.69 -26.02
CA SER A 404 21.42 11.54 -27.45
C SER A 404 21.14 10.13 -27.99
N GLY A 405 20.78 9.17 -27.13
CA GLY A 405 20.48 7.79 -27.55
C GLY A 405 21.70 6.99 -28.00
N GLN A 406 22.92 7.48 -27.72
CA GLN A 406 24.20 6.88 -28.12
C GLN A 406 25.16 6.58 -26.95
N GLY A 407 24.73 6.76 -25.70
CA GLY A 407 25.56 6.56 -24.49
C GLY A 407 25.29 5.24 -23.76
N ASN A 408 26.33 4.67 -23.12
CA ASN A 408 26.29 3.40 -22.35
C ASN A 408 25.69 3.50 -20.92
N GLN A 409 24.78 4.42 -20.62
CA GLN A 409 24.25 4.61 -19.24
C GLN A 409 22.70 4.73 -19.22
N ASP A 410 22.01 3.67 -19.65
CA ASP A 410 20.54 3.63 -19.79
C ASP A 410 19.79 3.27 -18.48
N ASN A 411 20.40 3.44 -17.29
CA ASN A 411 19.81 2.97 -16.03
C ASN A 411 20.15 3.82 -14.78
N LEU A 412 19.34 3.68 -13.73
CA LEU A 412 19.52 4.41 -12.47
C LEU A 412 20.71 3.95 -11.64
N ASN A 413 21.18 2.70 -11.80
CA ASN A 413 22.36 2.21 -11.09
C ASN A 413 23.62 2.98 -11.47
N ASP A 414 23.70 3.38 -12.72
CA ASP A 414 24.79 4.15 -13.27
C ASP A 414 24.78 5.62 -12.78
N ILE A 415 23.63 6.27 -12.82
CA ILE A 415 23.40 7.59 -12.19
C ILE A 415 23.77 7.53 -10.70
N ARG A 416 23.34 6.47 -10.00
CA ARG A 416 23.66 6.24 -8.60
C ARG A 416 25.17 6.19 -8.35
N LYS A 417 25.96 5.47 -9.16
CA LYS A 417 27.42 5.40 -9.00
C LYS A 417 28.07 6.78 -9.14
N ILE A 418 27.58 7.61 -10.05
CA ILE A 418 28.05 9.00 -10.22
C ILE A 418 27.79 9.81 -8.94
N ILE A 419 26.57 9.71 -8.39
CA ILE A 419 26.21 10.36 -7.12
C ILE A 419 27.09 9.83 -5.98
N GLU A 420 27.24 8.52 -5.83
CA GLU A 420 28.10 7.90 -4.81
C GLU A 420 29.56 8.37 -4.89
N GLY A 421 30.07 8.58 -6.10
CA GLY A 421 31.38 9.18 -6.33
C GLY A 421 31.47 10.61 -5.79
N ALA A 422 30.48 11.44 -6.09
CA ALA A 422 30.40 12.82 -5.60
C ALA A 422 30.28 12.89 -4.06
N LEU A 423 29.50 11.99 -3.45
CA LEU A 423 29.35 11.94 -1.99
C LEU A 423 30.63 11.54 -1.25
N LYS A 424 31.58 10.88 -1.93
CA LYS A 424 32.90 10.52 -1.37
C LYS A 424 33.92 11.66 -1.50
N ASP A 425 33.70 12.63 -2.39
CA ASP A 425 34.58 13.78 -2.54
C ASP A 425 34.34 14.79 -1.42
N SER A 426 35.22 14.78 -0.41
CA SER A 426 35.13 15.66 0.74
C SER A 426 35.21 17.15 0.38
N LYS A 427 35.99 17.53 -0.65
CA LYS A 427 36.10 18.93 -1.08
C LYS A 427 34.82 19.40 -1.75
N TYR A 428 34.28 18.55 -2.62
CA TYR A 428 33.00 18.80 -3.27
C TYR A 428 31.86 18.93 -2.26
N MET A 429 31.78 17.98 -1.32
CA MET A 429 30.76 18.01 -0.28
C MET A 429 30.90 19.21 0.67
N ALA A 430 32.12 19.64 0.98
CA ALA A 430 32.37 20.86 1.76
C ALA A 430 31.85 22.11 1.03
N LEU A 431 32.09 22.19 -0.29
CA LEU A 431 31.63 23.28 -1.15
C LEU A 431 30.10 23.38 -1.18
N ILE A 432 29.39 22.31 -1.54
CA ILE A 432 27.92 22.35 -1.69
C ILE A 432 27.21 22.57 -0.35
N ARG A 433 27.77 22.05 0.74
CA ARG A 433 27.21 22.21 2.09
C ARG A 433 27.56 23.55 2.72
N LYS A 434 28.48 24.31 2.12
CA LYS A 434 29.02 25.55 2.66
C LYS A 434 29.56 25.35 4.08
N LYS A 435 30.26 24.24 4.31
CA LYS A 435 30.83 23.82 5.60
C LYS A 435 32.29 23.42 5.40
N TRP A 436 33.10 23.57 6.46
CA TRP A 436 34.51 23.17 6.45
C TRP A 436 34.73 21.66 6.27
N SER A 437 33.76 20.84 6.70
CA SER A 437 33.81 19.39 6.56
C SER A 437 32.95 18.92 5.40
N GLY A 438 33.45 17.96 4.62
CA GLY A 438 32.65 17.22 3.64
C GLY A 438 31.76 16.12 4.25
N ARG A 439 31.88 15.84 5.56
CA ARG A 439 31.15 14.75 6.21
C ARG A 439 29.67 15.09 6.39
N MET A 440 28.80 14.38 5.68
CA MET A 440 27.36 14.51 5.83
C MET A 440 26.89 14.15 7.25
N ASP A 441 25.80 14.78 7.71
CA ASP A 441 25.06 14.35 8.89
C ASP A 441 23.98 13.31 8.55
N ARG A 442 23.26 12.83 9.57
CA ARG A 442 22.20 11.82 9.38
C ARG A 442 21.04 12.35 8.53
N SER A 443 20.70 13.62 8.70
CA SER A 443 19.58 14.27 8.03
C SER A 443 19.84 14.42 6.54
N GLU A 444 21.04 14.89 6.16
CA GLU A 444 21.49 15.03 4.77
C GLU A 444 21.54 13.67 4.05
N ARG A 445 22.06 12.62 4.72
CA ARG A 445 22.06 11.25 4.19
C ARG A 445 20.65 10.72 3.92
N MET A 446 19.71 11.03 4.81
CA MET A 446 18.30 10.61 4.65
C MET A 446 17.61 11.37 3.52
N ALA A 447 17.90 12.66 3.34
CA ALA A 447 17.35 13.46 2.26
C ALA A 447 17.75 12.93 0.87
N ILE A 448 19.03 12.55 0.69
CA ILE A 448 19.50 11.93 -0.56
C ILE A 448 18.76 10.62 -0.84
N ARG A 449 18.53 9.79 0.18
CA ARG A 449 17.77 8.53 0.03
C ARG A 449 16.32 8.79 -0.37
N LYS A 450 15.66 9.75 0.28
CA LYS A 450 14.28 10.14 -0.02
C LYS A 450 14.14 10.68 -1.44
N MET A 451 15.12 11.46 -1.92
CA MET A 451 15.16 11.92 -3.30
C MET A 451 15.32 10.74 -4.27
N MET A 452 16.31 9.88 -4.05
CA MET A 452 16.56 8.73 -4.93
C MET A 452 15.39 7.74 -4.99
N SER A 453 14.65 7.56 -3.88
CA SER A 453 13.47 6.68 -3.87
C SER A 453 12.32 7.19 -4.75
N ARG A 454 12.34 8.45 -5.22
CA ARG A 454 11.35 8.98 -6.17
C ARG A 454 11.56 8.51 -7.61
N TYR A 455 12.70 7.89 -7.88
CA TYR A 455 13.06 7.40 -9.22
C TYR A 455 13.20 5.88 -9.21
N TRP A 456 13.57 5.30 -8.06
CA TRP A 456 13.69 3.85 -7.93
C TRP A 456 12.38 3.15 -8.21
N GLU A 457 12.40 2.14 -9.09
CA GLU A 457 11.23 1.37 -9.49
C GLU A 457 10.05 2.20 -10.06
N ASN A 458 10.19 3.52 -10.26
CA ASN A 458 9.07 4.39 -10.61
C ASN A 458 9.40 5.27 -11.82
N SER A 459 8.71 5.00 -12.94
CA SER A 459 8.85 5.77 -14.19
C SER A 459 7.76 6.85 -14.36
N SER A 460 6.74 6.86 -13.50
CA SER A 460 5.68 7.87 -13.53
C SER A 460 6.16 9.21 -12.99
N PRO A 461 5.52 10.35 -13.31
CA PRO A 461 5.91 11.66 -12.77
C PRO A 461 5.64 11.83 -11.27
N PHE A 462 4.94 10.90 -10.64
CA PHE A 462 4.56 10.97 -9.22
C PHE A 462 5.70 10.53 -8.31
N ALA A 463 5.68 10.98 -7.06
CA ALA A 463 6.64 10.63 -6.03
C ALA A 463 6.52 9.17 -5.54
N LEU A 464 5.48 8.45 -5.98
CA LEU A 464 5.11 7.11 -5.56
C LEU A 464 4.84 6.22 -6.78
N ASP A 465 5.18 4.93 -6.69
CA ASP A 465 4.69 3.91 -7.62
C ASP A 465 3.20 3.65 -7.35
N LEU A 466 2.34 4.31 -8.13
CA LEU A 466 0.89 4.24 -7.95
C LEU A 466 0.30 2.87 -8.32
N VAL A 467 0.93 2.10 -9.23
CA VAL A 467 0.48 0.73 -9.54
C VAL A 467 0.69 -0.15 -8.31
N GLY A 468 1.87 -0.06 -7.70
CA GLY A 468 2.18 -0.76 -6.46
C GLY A 468 1.26 -0.32 -5.31
N ALA A 469 0.99 0.98 -5.19
CA ALA A 469 0.17 1.53 -4.10
C ALA A 469 -1.28 1.02 -4.17
N VAL A 470 -1.90 1.07 -5.35
CA VAL A 470 -3.25 0.52 -5.56
C VAL A 470 -3.28 -0.98 -5.30
N THR A 471 -2.26 -1.72 -5.75
CA THR A 471 -2.17 -3.17 -5.51
C THR A 471 -2.15 -3.50 -4.01
N ARG A 472 -1.34 -2.77 -3.22
CA ARG A 472 -1.29 -2.92 -1.76
C ARG A 472 -2.62 -2.60 -1.08
N GLN A 473 -3.28 -1.50 -1.50
CA GLN A 473 -4.61 -1.14 -1.00
C GLN A 473 -5.69 -2.19 -1.32
N GLY A 474 -5.52 -2.99 -2.38
CA GLY A 474 -6.46 -4.06 -2.75
C GLY A 474 -6.71 -5.09 -1.64
N ASN A 475 -5.73 -5.36 -0.77
CA ASN A 475 -5.92 -6.25 0.39
C ASN A 475 -6.71 -5.60 1.52
N PHE A 476 -6.54 -4.28 1.72
CA PHE A 476 -7.38 -3.55 2.66
C PHE A 476 -8.85 -3.55 2.18
N VAL A 477 -9.07 -3.29 0.89
CA VAL A 477 -10.38 -3.36 0.23
C VAL A 477 -11.04 -4.73 0.42
N GLU A 478 -10.32 -5.82 0.14
CA GLU A 478 -10.83 -7.19 0.31
C GLU A 478 -11.16 -7.52 1.77
N LYS A 479 -10.35 -7.06 2.73
CA LYS A 479 -10.65 -7.24 4.15
C LYS A 479 -11.90 -6.47 4.57
N MET A 480 -12.11 -5.25 4.05
CA MET A 480 -13.31 -4.47 4.34
C MET A 480 -14.56 -5.14 3.76
N HIS A 481 -14.48 -5.69 2.55
CA HIS A 481 -15.53 -6.49 1.93
C HIS A 481 -15.87 -7.73 2.79
N ASN A 482 -14.87 -8.52 3.17
CA ASN A 482 -15.08 -9.77 3.91
C ASN A 482 -15.65 -9.58 5.33
N ILE A 483 -15.30 -8.47 5.99
CA ILE A 483 -15.87 -8.10 7.29
C ILE A 483 -17.33 -7.61 7.13
N ASP A 484 -17.64 -7.01 5.99
CA ASP A 484 -18.96 -6.58 5.57
C ASP A 484 -19.67 -5.64 6.56
N TRP A 485 -18.96 -4.60 7.02
CA TRP A 485 -19.55 -3.63 7.95
C TRP A 485 -20.73 -2.87 7.35
N LEU A 486 -20.78 -2.66 6.03
CA LEU A 486 -21.86 -1.92 5.35
C LEU A 486 -23.23 -2.52 5.64
N HIS A 487 -23.34 -3.84 5.63
CA HIS A 487 -24.61 -4.53 5.90
C HIS A 487 -24.82 -4.83 7.39
N SER A 488 -23.99 -4.28 8.27
CA SER A 488 -24.16 -4.44 9.72
C SER A 488 -25.35 -3.62 10.23
N PRO A 489 -26.25 -4.20 11.04
CA PRO A 489 -27.31 -3.43 11.70
C PRO A 489 -26.77 -2.39 12.70
N ALA A 490 -25.48 -2.49 13.06
CA ALA A 490 -24.80 -1.57 13.96
C ALA A 490 -23.84 -0.61 13.22
N LEU A 491 -23.94 -0.44 11.90
CA LEU A 491 -23.01 0.34 11.06
C LEU A 491 -22.63 1.70 11.66
N LEU A 492 -23.61 2.53 12.03
CA LEU A 492 -23.35 3.85 12.62
C LEU A 492 -22.64 3.77 13.98
N ALA A 493 -22.99 2.79 14.82
CA ALA A 493 -22.33 2.57 16.10
C ALA A 493 -20.88 2.10 15.90
N THR A 494 -20.65 1.22 14.92
CA THR A 494 -19.31 0.78 14.49
C THR A 494 -18.47 1.95 14.00
N ALA A 495 -19.02 2.82 13.15
CA ALA A 495 -18.37 4.04 12.66
C ALA A 495 -18.00 5.02 13.79
N LYS A 496 -18.89 5.21 14.77
CA LYS A 496 -18.58 6.05 15.96
C LYS A 496 -17.47 5.44 16.83
N ARG A 497 -17.48 4.11 17.01
CA ARG A 497 -16.47 3.38 17.79
C ARG A 497 -15.09 3.46 17.16
N LEU A 498 -14.97 3.28 15.84
CA LEU A 498 -13.68 3.36 15.15
C LEU A 498 -13.07 4.77 15.20
N LEU A 499 -13.90 5.83 15.15
CA LEU A 499 -13.42 7.21 15.30
C LEU A 499 -12.82 7.49 16.70
N LEU A 500 -13.46 6.96 17.76
CA LEU A 500 -12.90 7.04 19.11
C LEU A 500 -11.55 6.32 19.20
N ARG A 501 -11.47 5.11 18.64
CA ARG A 501 -10.24 4.30 18.63
C ARG A 501 -9.12 4.97 17.82
N TYR A 502 -9.46 5.63 16.71
CA TYR A 502 -8.53 6.44 15.92
C TYR A 502 -7.94 7.62 16.71
N ARG A 503 -8.77 8.42 17.40
CA ARG A 503 -8.26 9.52 18.25
C ARG A 503 -7.33 9.01 19.35
N ARG A 504 -7.68 7.87 19.97
CA ARG A 504 -6.86 7.19 20.96
C ARG A 504 -5.52 6.69 20.39
N PHE A 505 -5.53 6.20 19.15
CA PHE A 505 -4.34 5.77 18.42
C PHE A 505 -3.41 6.94 18.09
N VAL A 506 -3.93 8.05 17.58
CA VAL A 506 -3.14 9.28 17.34
C VAL A 506 -2.53 9.80 18.65
N THR A 507 -3.25 9.71 19.76
CA THR A 507 -2.71 10.04 21.10
C THR A 507 -1.53 9.15 21.49
N ILE A 508 -1.57 7.85 21.15
CA ILE A 508 -0.43 6.95 21.40
C ILE A 508 0.78 7.40 20.57
N ILE A 509 0.59 7.73 19.29
CA ILE A 509 1.65 8.24 18.41
C ILE A 509 2.25 9.53 18.97
N ALA A 510 1.41 10.47 19.42
CA ALA A 510 1.86 11.75 19.98
C ALA A 510 2.70 11.60 21.26
N LEU A 511 2.47 10.55 22.04
CA LEU A 511 3.11 10.35 23.34
C LEU A 511 4.38 9.47 23.29
N HIS A 512 4.69 8.85 22.16
CA HIS A 512 5.78 7.88 22.07
C HIS A 512 6.59 8.05 20.80
N ASP A 513 7.91 7.94 20.93
CA ASP A 513 8.82 7.87 19.78
C ASP A 513 8.99 6.42 19.28
N ARG A 514 7.86 5.71 19.07
CA ARG A 514 7.82 4.37 18.41
C ARG A 514 6.70 4.23 17.38
N MET A 515 7.02 3.58 16.25
CA MET A 515 6.04 3.24 15.20
C MET A 515 4.80 2.56 15.81
N ALA A 516 3.62 3.10 15.54
CA ALA A 516 2.34 2.49 15.91
C ALA A 516 1.67 1.86 14.68
N VAL A 517 1.05 0.68 14.84
CA VAL A 517 0.37 -0.03 13.74
C VAL A 517 -1.13 -0.11 14.04
N PRO A 518 -2.01 0.35 13.13
CA PRO A 518 -3.45 0.36 13.34
C PRO A 518 -4.06 -1.04 13.23
N THR A 519 -5.18 -1.26 13.90
CA THR A 519 -6.14 -2.30 13.51
C THR A 519 -6.98 -1.84 12.32
N LEU A 520 -7.64 -2.77 11.61
CA LEU A 520 -8.42 -2.46 10.40
C LEU A 520 -9.46 -1.34 10.57
N ASP A 521 -10.14 -1.29 11.72
CA ASP A 521 -11.13 -0.25 12.05
C ASP A 521 -10.49 1.13 12.26
N ILE A 522 -9.36 1.19 12.97
CA ILE A 522 -8.56 2.40 13.17
C ILE A 522 -8.01 2.90 11.83
N ASP A 523 -7.56 1.99 10.98
CA ASP A 523 -6.97 2.32 9.69
C ASP A 523 -8.03 2.86 8.71
N LEU A 524 -9.26 2.32 8.73
CA LEU A 524 -10.39 2.89 7.97
C LEU A 524 -10.63 4.36 8.36
N ALA A 525 -10.69 4.67 9.66
CA ALA A 525 -10.83 6.05 10.12
C ALA A 525 -9.63 6.92 9.69
N TRP A 526 -8.42 6.37 9.79
CA TRP A 526 -7.20 7.08 9.43
C TRP A 526 -7.13 7.39 7.93
N HIS A 527 -7.41 6.41 7.07
CA HIS A 527 -7.51 6.61 5.63
C HIS A 527 -8.59 7.64 5.27
N THR A 528 -9.76 7.57 5.92
CA THR A 528 -10.85 8.54 5.73
C THR A 528 -10.40 9.97 6.07
N HIS A 529 -9.58 10.13 7.12
CA HIS A 529 -9.00 11.44 7.45
C HIS A 529 -7.98 11.91 6.41
N GLN A 530 -7.11 11.01 5.92
CA GLN A 530 -6.11 11.32 4.90
C GLN A 530 -6.73 11.80 3.58
N LEU A 531 -7.95 11.36 3.27
CA LEU A 531 -8.76 11.83 2.16
C LEU A 531 -9.28 13.27 2.33
N HIS A 532 -8.99 13.91 3.48
CA HIS A 532 -9.07 15.35 3.73
C HIS A 532 -7.68 15.93 4.00
N PRO A 533 -6.77 15.95 3.01
CA PRO A 533 -5.33 16.16 3.21
C PRO A 533 -4.99 17.45 3.98
N ALA A 534 -5.63 18.58 3.66
CA ALA A 534 -5.41 19.83 4.37
C ALA A 534 -5.84 19.75 5.85
N SER A 535 -7.01 19.17 6.13
CA SER A 535 -7.50 18.96 7.50
C SER A 535 -6.60 18.00 8.27
N TYR A 536 -6.21 16.89 7.64
CA TYR A 536 -5.32 15.89 8.22
C TYR A 536 -3.93 16.46 8.54
N PHE A 537 -3.38 17.30 7.66
CA PHE A 537 -2.13 18.02 7.89
C PHE A 537 -2.23 18.93 9.11
N GLU A 538 -3.27 19.77 9.21
CA GLU A 538 -3.48 20.65 10.37
C GLU A 538 -3.69 19.84 11.67
N PHE A 539 -4.50 18.78 11.62
CA PHE A 539 -4.78 17.93 12.76
C PHE A 539 -3.50 17.27 13.28
N THR A 540 -2.73 16.60 12.43
CA THR A 540 -1.53 15.87 12.85
C THR A 540 -0.42 16.80 13.31
N THR A 541 -0.20 17.93 12.62
CA THR A 541 0.77 18.94 13.05
C THR A 541 0.40 19.53 14.41
N SER A 542 -0.89 19.72 14.71
CA SER A 542 -1.34 20.20 16.02
C SER A 542 -1.28 19.15 17.13
N GLN A 543 -1.64 17.90 16.85
CA GLN A 543 -1.76 16.83 17.87
C GLN A 543 -0.44 16.12 18.13
N VAL A 544 0.38 15.93 17.09
CA VAL A 544 1.60 15.12 17.11
C VAL A 544 2.86 15.99 16.99
N GLY A 545 2.72 17.24 16.56
CA GLY A 545 3.87 18.13 16.32
C GLY A 545 4.63 17.84 15.02
N GLN A 546 4.04 17.03 14.14
CA GLN A 546 4.55 16.69 12.81
C GLN A 546 3.41 16.27 11.89
N PHE A 547 3.62 16.37 10.58
CA PHE A 547 2.68 15.83 9.60
C PHE A 547 2.85 14.31 9.53
N LEU A 548 1.92 13.57 10.12
CA LEU A 548 2.04 12.11 10.24
C LEU A 548 1.90 11.45 8.85
N ASP A 549 2.85 10.59 8.50
CA ASP A 549 2.80 9.83 7.24
C ASP A 549 2.07 8.50 7.40
N HIS A 550 1.61 7.93 6.30
CA HIS A 550 1.15 6.55 6.20
C HIS A 550 2.10 5.82 5.26
N ASP A 551 3.10 5.14 5.85
CA ASP A 551 4.16 4.50 5.08
C ASP A 551 3.58 3.37 4.24
N ASP A 552 3.64 3.51 2.93
CA ASP A 552 3.08 2.54 1.98
C ASP A 552 3.88 1.24 1.88
N LYS A 553 5.14 1.22 2.34
CA LYS A 553 6.00 0.03 2.42
C LYS A 553 6.70 -0.07 3.78
N VAL A 554 6.36 -1.09 4.56
CA VAL A 554 6.98 -1.42 5.85
C VAL A 554 7.41 -2.88 5.86
N ALA A 555 8.63 -3.18 6.36
CA ALA A 555 9.07 -4.57 6.49
C ALA A 555 8.16 -5.38 7.42
N GLU A 556 7.77 -6.60 7.02
CA GLU A 556 6.78 -7.42 7.76
C GLU A 556 7.18 -7.66 9.23
N THR A 557 8.46 -7.91 9.50
CA THR A 557 8.97 -8.09 10.87
C THR A 557 8.82 -6.82 11.70
N SER A 558 9.17 -5.65 11.13
CA SER A 558 9.01 -4.36 11.80
C SER A 558 7.54 -4.02 12.07
N LEU A 559 6.67 -4.32 11.11
CA LEU A 559 5.22 -4.13 11.27
C LEU A 559 4.65 -5.02 12.37
N ASN A 560 5.08 -6.29 12.43
CA ASN A 560 4.67 -7.19 13.50
C ASN A 560 5.10 -6.67 14.88
N ASP A 561 6.36 -6.29 15.05
CA ASP A 561 6.89 -5.79 16.32
C ASP A 561 6.18 -4.51 16.78
N ALA A 562 5.92 -3.61 15.83
CA ALA A 562 5.20 -2.38 16.08
C ALA A 562 3.73 -2.64 16.47
N PHE A 563 3.06 -3.62 15.85
CA PHE A 563 1.71 -4.03 16.24
C PHE A 563 1.65 -4.64 17.64
N ALA A 564 2.62 -5.50 17.95
CA ALA A 564 2.86 -6.06 19.28
C ALA A 564 2.98 -4.96 20.35
N TRP A 565 3.87 -3.98 20.10
CA TRP A 565 4.06 -2.83 20.98
C TRP A 565 2.81 -1.95 21.09
N THR A 566 2.13 -1.68 19.98
CA THR A 566 0.91 -0.85 19.94
C THR A 566 -0.20 -1.50 20.76
N SER A 567 -0.40 -2.82 20.58
CA SER A 567 -1.40 -3.60 21.31
C SER A 567 -1.21 -3.49 22.83
N LYS A 568 0.03 -3.71 23.28
CA LYS A 568 0.40 -3.60 24.70
C LYS A 568 0.18 -2.18 25.24
N THR A 569 0.58 -1.17 24.48
CA THR A 569 0.50 0.24 24.88
C THR A 569 -0.95 0.71 24.98
N TYR A 570 -1.79 0.33 24.01
CA TYR A 570 -3.21 0.64 24.00
C TYR A 570 -3.94 -0.01 25.19
N GLN A 571 -3.74 -1.31 25.41
CA GLN A 571 -4.37 -2.03 26.53
C GLN A 571 -3.94 -1.46 27.89
N LYS A 572 -2.67 -1.11 28.04
CA LYS A 572 -2.16 -0.46 29.27
C LYS A 572 -2.83 0.88 29.52
N ARG A 573 -3.04 1.68 28.47
CA ARG A 573 -3.53 3.06 28.57
C ARG A 573 -5.04 3.16 28.71
N TYR A 574 -5.79 2.39 27.92
CA TYR A 574 -7.25 2.52 27.81
C TYR A 574 -8.02 1.38 28.48
N HIS A 575 -7.32 0.35 28.98
CA HIS A 575 -7.94 -0.79 29.65
C HIS A 575 -8.97 -1.54 28.78
N GLU A 576 -8.75 -1.53 27.47
CA GLU A 576 -9.56 -2.21 26.46
C GLU A 576 -8.62 -3.01 25.54
N PRO A 577 -9.07 -4.13 24.95
CA PRO A 577 -8.23 -4.89 24.05
C PRO A 577 -8.00 -4.09 22.76
N TYR A 578 -6.77 -4.12 22.27
CA TYR A 578 -6.46 -3.44 21.01
C TYR A 578 -7.00 -4.21 19.80
N SER A 579 -6.89 -5.54 19.77
CA SER A 579 -7.50 -6.38 18.75
C SER A 579 -8.54 -7.28 19.42
N GLU A 580 -9.77 -7.26 18.90
CA GLU A 580 -10.86 -8.12 19.35
C GLU A 580 -10.79 -9.52 18.72
N CYS A 581 -10.03 -9.69 17.63
CA CYS A 581 -9.86 -10.97 16.95
C CYS A 581 -9.17 -12.02 17.83
N THR A 582 -9.68 -13.25 17.80
CA THR A 582 -9.21 -14.42 18.57
C THR A 582 -8.48 -15.47 17.72
N CYS A 583 -8.03 -15.10 16.51
CA CYS A 583 -7.23 -15.99 15.66
C CYS A 583 -5.87 -16.34 16.29
N TRP A 584 -5.22 -17.40 15.78
CA TRP A 584 -3.93 -17.89 16.28
C TRP A 584 -2.88 -16.80 16.44
N TYR A 585 -2.80 -15.88 15.48
CA TYR A 585 -1.85 -14.78 15.47
C TYR A 585 -2.13 -13.77 16.59
N CYS A 586 -3.37 -13.30 16.71
CA CYS A 586 -3.73 -12.31 17.72
C CYS A 586 -3.60 -12.89 19.14
N GLU A 587 -3.89 -14.18 19.32
CA GLU A 587 -3.65 -14.88 20.58
C GLU A 587 -2.15 -14.97 20.90
N ALA A 588 -1.32 -15.30 19.91
CA ALA A 588 0.14 -15.32 20.09
C ALA A 588 0.70 -13.93 20.46
N ILE A 589 0.23 -12.86 19.82
CA ILE A 589 0.63 -11.48 20.15
C ILE A 589 0.15 -11.07 21.56
N ARG A 590 -1.05 -11.47 21.98
CA ARG A 590 -1.49 -11.25 23.37
C ARG A 590 -0.61 -12.01 24.36
N GLU A 591 -0.25 -13.25 24.04
CA GLU A 591 0.59 -14.09 24.89
C GLU A 591 2.04 -13.58 24.99
N SER A 592 2.60 -12.97 23.93
CA SER A 592 3.97 -12.43 23.94
C SER A 592 4.15 -11.20 24.84
N HIS A 593 3.08 -10.49 25.21
CA HIS A 593 3.17 -9.24 26.00
C HIS A 593 2.53 -9.26 27.37
N THR A 594 1.79 -10.32 27.70
CA THR A 594 1.32 -10.57 29.06
C THR A 594 2.45 -11.18 29.88
N SER A 595 2.90 -10.54 30.96
CA SER A 595 3.93 -11.14 31.83
C SER A 595 3.31 -12.17 32.78
N SER A 596 4.04 -13.23 33.12
CA SER A 596 3.60 -14.22 34.12
C SER A 596 3.21 -13.56 35.45
N ALA A 597 3.94 -12.52 35.85
CA ALA A 597 3.64 -11.71 37.05
C ALA A 597 2.30 -10.95 36.93
N SER A 598 2.00 -10.31 35.78
CA SER A 598 0.73 -9.60 35.58
C SER A 598 -0.51 -10.50 35.69
N ARG A 599 -0.33 -11.80 35.44
CA ARG A 599 -1.37 -12.84 35.49
C ARG A 599 -1.53 -13.43 36.90
N LEU A 600 -0.44 -13.63 37.63
CA LEU A 600 -0.46 -14.08 39.03
C LEU A 600 -1.21 -13.11 39.95
N PHE A 601 -1.15 -11.81 39.67
CA PHE A 601 -1.84 -10.77 40.46
C PHE A 601 -3.25 -10.41 39.95
N ARG A 602 -3.84 -11.16 38.99
CA ARG A 602 -5.14 -10.87 38.34
C ARG A 602 -5.32 -9.37 38.05
N THR A 603 -4.30 -8.76 37.45
CA THR A 603 -4.30 -7.32 37.14
C THR A 603 -5.47 -6.99 36.21
N LYS A 604 -5.93 -5.73 36.20
CA LYS A 604 -7.05 -5.30 35.35
C LYS A 604 -6.85 -5.67 33.86
N ALA A 605 -5.60 -5.67 33.37
CA ALA A 605 -5.25 -6.10 32.01
C ALA A 605 -5.62 -7.57 31.72
N SER A 606 -5.42 -8.48 32.68
CA SER A 606 -5.79 -9.90 32.54
C SER A 606 -7.31 -10.13 32.49
N LYS A 607 -8.11 -9.27 33.15
CA LYS A 607 -9.57 -9.36 33.14
C LYS A 607 -10.19 -8.91 31.81
N VAL A 608 -9.52 -8.02 31.09
CA VAL A 608 -9.95 -7.50 29.78
C VAL A 608 -9.81 -8.58 28.70
N GLU A 609 -8.74 -9.38 28.76
CA GLU A 609 -8.54 -10.52 27.85
C GLU A 609 -9.55 -11.64 28.09
N ASP A 610 -10.03 -11.78 29.33
CA ASP A 610 -11.04 -12.77 29.71
C ASP A 610 -12.47 -12.41 29.21
N GLN A 611 -12.65 -11.32 28.45
CA GLN A 611 -13.96 -10.88 27.90
C GLN A 611 -14.13 -11.13 26.39
N LEU A 612 -13.09 -11.60 25.69
CA LEU A 612 -13.09 -11.77 24.22
C LEU A 612 -13.68 -13.11 23.73
N HIS A 613 -14.37 -13.87 24.59
CA HIS A 613 -14.55 -15.32 24.40
C HIS A 613 -15.65 -15.75 23.44
N ASP A 614 -16.55 -14.86 23.06
CA ASP A 614 -17.66 -15.17 22.13
C ASP A 614 -17.40 -14.65 20.70
N ILE A 615 -16.15 -14.25 20.40
CA ILE A 615 -15.77 -13.64 19.12
C ILE A 615 -15.15 -14.69 18.20
N SER A 616 -15.56 -14.66 16.93
CA SER A 616 -15.04 -15.54 15.87
C SER A 616 -13.52 -15.55 15.80
N GLN A 617 -12.95 -16.76 15.76
CA GLN A 617 -11.53 -16.98 15.48
C GLN A 617 -11.17 -16.78 13.99
N ASP A 618 -12.17 -16.61 13.11
CA ASP A 618 -11.94 -16.38 11.67
C ASP A 618 -11.39 -14.95 11.45
N PRO A 619 -10.13 -14.81 11.02
CA PRO A 619 -9.51 -13.50 10.80
C PRO A 619 -10.18 -12.70 9.67
N ARG A 620 -10.95 -13.34 8.77
CA ARG A 620 -11.67 -12.65 7.69
C ARG A 620 -12.91 -11.91 8.19
N LYS A 621 -13.44 -12.30 9.34
CA LYS A 621 -14.67 -11.75 9.94
C LYS A 621 -14.41 -10.89 11.18
N SER A 622 -13.15 -10.72 11.56
CA SER A 622 -12.76 -10.13 12.85
C SER A 622 -11.75 -9.00 12.68
N VAL A 623 -11.87 -7.97 13.53
CA VAL A 623 -10.96 -6.82 13.51
C VAL A 623 -9.60 -7.21 14.08
N HIS A 624 -8.58 -7.18 13.22
CA HIS A 624 -7.19 -7.44 13.60
C HIS A 624 -6.22 -6.44 12.93
N ILE A 625 -4.93 -6.79 12.89
CA ILE A 625 -3.87 -5.96 12.32
C ILE A 625 -4.19 -5.52 10.89
N SER A 626 -3.96 -4.23 10.60
CA SER A 626 -3.87 -3.75 9.22
C SER A 626 -2.42 -3.86 8.75
N ALA A 627 -2.18 -4.73 7.76
CA ALA A 627 -0.85 -5.06 7.24
C ALA A 627 -0.78 -4.88 5.71
N HIS A 628 -1.64 -4.03 5.14
CA HIS A 628 -1.70 -3.84 3.68
C HIS A 628 -0.44 -3.15 3.11
N ASN A 629 0.29 -2.41 3.96
CA ASN A 629 1.60 -1.81 3.65
C ASN A 629 2.79 -2.71 4.00
N ALA A 630 2.56 -3.91 4.55
CA ALA A 630 3.66 -4.83 4.81
C ALA A 630 4.27 -5.30 3.48
N VAL A 631 5.60 -5.38 3.43
CA VAL A 631 6.36 -5.82 2.26
C VAL A 631 7.56 -6.63 2.70
N ARG A 632 8.01 -7.53 1.83
CA ARG A 632 9.20 -8.33 2.08
C ARG A 632 10.46 -7.61 1.56
N PRO A 633 11.44 -7.32 2.42
CA PRO A 633 12.76 -6.89 1.99
C PRO A 633 13.47 -7.96 1.17
N GLU A 634 13.95 -7.59 -0.01
CA GLU A 634 14.85 -8.42 -0.81
C GLU A 634 16.29 -7.98 -0.56
N ASP A 635 17.05 -8.82 0.15
CA ASP A 635 18.50 -8.64 0.37
C ASP A 635 19.32 -9.74 -0.30
N HIS A 636 20.46 -9.37 -0.88
CA HIS A 636 21.43 -10.33 -1.42
C HIS A 636 22.19 -11.08 -0.32
N THR A 637 22.06 -10.63 0.93
CA THR A 637 22.79 -11.15 2.10
C THR A 637 21.99 -12.18 2.92
N CYS A 638 20.72 -12.43 2.56
CA CYS A 638 19.79 -13.31 3.27
C CYS A 638 19.58 -12.98 4.76
N GLN A 639 19.99 -11.80 5.23
CA GLN A 639 19.91 -11.41 6.65
C GLN A 639 18.45 -11.26 7.09
N TYR A 640 17.62 -10.67 6.24
CA TYR A 640 16.18 -10.57 6.49
C TYR A 640 15.53 -11.95 6.60
N ASN A 641 15.92 -12.91 5.75
CA ASN A 641 15.40 -14.27 5.81
C ASN A 641 15.73 -14.96 7.15
N VAL A 642 16.92 -14.72 7.70
CA VAL A 642 17.29 -15.23 9.02
C VAL A 642 16.46 -14.58 10.12
N ALA A 643 16.33 -13.24 10.10
CA ALA A 643 15.53 -12.50 11.08
C ALA A 643 14.04 -12.90 11.04
N SER A 644 13.46 -13.02 9.84
CA SER A 644 12.09 -13.46 9.61
C SER A 644 11.84 -14.87 10.15
N ARG A 645 12.78 -15.81 9.96
CA ARG A 645 12.69 -17.17 10.55
C ARG A 645 12.74 -17.14 12.07
N ALA A 646 13.65 -16.36 12.66
CA ALA A 646 13.73 -16.21 14.11
C ALA A 646 12.43 -15.64 14.70
N HIS A 647 11.86 -14.65 14.01
CA HIS A 647 10.59 -14.03 14.36
C HIS A 647 9.41 -15.03 14.31
N ALA A 648 9.32 -15.82 13.24
CA ALA A 648 8.32 -16.87 13.11
C ALA A 648 8.44 -17.92 14.24
N GLN A 649 9.65 -18.27 14.66
CA GLN A 649 9.87 -19.18 15.79
C GLN A 649 9.42 -18.58 17.13
N GLU A 650 9.62 -17.29 17.35
CA GLU A 650 9.14 -16.61 18.57
C GLU A 650 7.61 -16.62 18.62
N LEU A 651 6.97 -16.30 17.50
CA LEU A 651 5.51 -16.32 17.37
C LEU A 651 4.95 -17.73 17.58
N GLU A 652 5.62 -18.76 17.06
CA GLU A 652 5.25 -20.16 17.28
C GLU A 652 5.31 -20.55 18.76
N ARG A 653 6.37 -20.12 19.47
CA ARG A 653 6.47 -20.34 20.92
C ARG A 653 5.35 -19.64 21.68
N ALA A 654 4.97 -18.44 21.28
CA ALA A 654 3.88 -17.70 21.89
C ALA A 654 2.51 -18.35 21.60
N TYR A 655 2.29 -18.82 20.38
CA TYR A 655 1.11 -19.60 19.99
C TYR A 655 0.96 -20.87 20.83
N ASN A 656 2.03 -21.67 20.96
CA ASN A 656 1.99 -22.90 21.78
C ASN A 656 1.62 -22.62 23.24
N LYS A 657 2.12 -21.52 23.82
CA LYS A 657 1.73 -21.08 25.16
C LYS A 657 0.25 -20.67 25.23
N ALA A 658 -0.27 -20.01 24.20
CA ALA A 658 -1.69 -19.65 24.12
C ALA A 658 -2.58 -20.91 24.05
N CYS A 659 -2.19 -21.95 23.30
CA CYS A 659 -2.87 -23.23 23.25
C CYS A 659 -2.86 -23.96 24.61
N GLU A 660 -1.70 -24.05 25.26
CA GLU A 660 -1.60 -24.59 26.62
C GLU A 660 -2.53 -23.88 27.61
N ARG A 661 -2.63 -22.55 27.49
CA ARG A 661 -3.52 -21.72 28.32
C ARG A 661 -5.00 -22.00 28.02
N ALA A 662 -5.38 -22.10 26.75
CA ALA A 662 -6.74 -22.46 26.35
C ALA A 662 -7.14 -23.82 26.93
N ARG A 663 -6.27 -24.84 26.80
CA ARG A 663 -6.46 -26.16 27.41
C ARG A 663 -6.64 -26.09 28.92
N LYS A 664 -5.77 -25.36 29.64
CA LYS A 664 -5.88 -25.18 31.10
C LYS A 664 -7.18 -24.49 31.54
N LYS A 665 -7.76 -23.63 30.69
CA LYS A 665 -9.03 -22.95 30.96
C LYS A 665 -10.26 -23.72 30.44
N GLY A 666 -10.09 -24.92 29.88
CA GLY A 666 -11.17 -25.69 29.28
C GLY A 666 -11.78 -25.02 28.03
N LYS A 667 -10.98 -24.25 27.30
CA LYS A 667 -11.41 -23.48 26.12
C LYS A 667 -10.86 -24.10 24.84
N PRO A 668 -11.53 -23.89 23.69
CA PRO A 668 -10.98 -24.31 22.40
C PRO A 668 -9.64 -23.62 22.14
N GLU A 669 -8.67 -24.38 21.65
CA GLU A 669 -7.39 -23.83 21.24
C GLU A 669 -7.59 -22.84 20.07
N PRO A 670 -6.75 -21.79 19.96
CA PRO A 670 -6.80 -20.90 18.81
C PRO A 670 -6.54 -21.70 17.53
N LYS A 671 -7.48 -21.70 16.58
CA LYS A 671 -7.33 -22.44 15.34
C LYS A 671 -6.23 -21.81 14.48
N LYS A 672 -5.18 -22.59 14.23
CA LYS A 672 -4.16 -22.28 13.23
C LYS A 672 -4.44 -23.16 12.02
N ASP A 673 -5.13 -22.59 11.05
CA ASP A 673 -5.35 -23.29 9.79
C ASP A 673 -4.02 -23.38 9.03
N ASP A 674 -3.64 -24.60 8.62
CA ASP A 674 -2.45 -24.84 7.80
C ASP A 674 -2.60 -24.28 6.38
N TYR A 675 -3.80 -23.82 6.01
CA TYR A 675 -4.11 -23.22 4.72
C TYR A 675 -5.31 -22.28 4.82
N TYR A 676 -5.44 -21.34 3.90
CA TYR A 676 -6.66 -20.56 3.73
C TYR A 676 -7.06 -20.48 2.26
N TYR A 677 -8.35 -20.26 2.01
CA TYR A 677 -8.84 -19.93 0.67
C TYR A 677 -9.03 -18.41 0.60
N SER A 678 -8.34 -17.78 -0.36
CA SER A 678 -8.58 -16.38 -0.75
C SER A 678 -9.55 -16.36 -1.91
N ASP A 679 -10.49 -15.41 -1.94
CA ASP A 679 -11.33 -15.14 -3.10
C ASP A 679 -10.56 -14.23 -4.09
N ALA A 680 -9.34 -14.65 -4.41
CA ALA A 680 -8.40 -13.92 -5.24
C ALA A 680 -9.00 -13.80 -6.65
N TYR A 681 -9.36 -12.57 -7.01
CA TYR A 681 -9.90 -12.27 -8.34
C TYR A 681 -11.19 -13.06 -8.68
N GLY A 682 -11.95 -13.44 -7.65
CA GLY A 682 -13.29 -14.02 -7.79
C GLY A 682 -13.27 -15.54 -7.84
N TYR A 683 -12.10 -16.13 -7.63
CA TYR A 683 -11.90 -17.57 -7.60
C TYR A 683 -11.35 -18.00 -6.24
N PRO A 684 -11.79 -19.16 -5.71
CA PRO A 684 -11.22 -19.72 -4.51
C PRO A 684 -9.80 -20.24 -4.80
N VAL A 685 -8.80 -19.61 -4.18
CA VAL A 685 -7.39 -19.95 -4.35
C VAL A 685 -6.84 -20.51 -3.05
N TYR A 686 -6.25 -21.71 -3.12
CA TYR A 686 -5.59 -22.34 -1.98
C TYR A 686 -4.26 -21.63 -1.66
N MET A 687 -4.12 -21.20 -0.42
CA MET A 687 -2.91 -20.58 0.09
C MET A 687 -2.34 -21.42 1.24
N PRO A 688 -1.12 -21.99 1.10
CA PRO A 688 -0.55 -23.01 2.00
C PRO A 688 -0.10 -22.50 3.38
N ALA A 689 -0.32 -21.22 3.70
CA ALA A 689 -0.13 -20.66 5.03
C ALA A 689 -0.80 -19.29 5.13
N TYR A 690 -1.57 -19.05 6.21
CA TYR A 690 -2.10 -17.72 6.51
C TYR A 690 -1.30 -17.04 7.62
N ALA A 691 -0.72 -15.88 7.32
CA ALA A 691 -0.07 -15.02 8.31
C ALA A 691 -0.63 -13.58 8.18
N PRO A 692 -1.44 -13.10 9.15
CA PRO A 692 -2.04 -11.76 9.10
C PRO A 692 -1.08 -10.58 8.93
N TYR A 693 0.19 -10.78 9.28
CA TYR A 693 1.25 -9.78 9.27
C TYR A 693 2.11 -9.83 7.99
N VAL A 694 1.91 -10.84 7.14
CA VAL A 694 2.56 -10.91 5.83
C VAL A 694 1.84 -9.96 4.89
N GLY A 695 2.64 -9.20 4.14
CA GLY A 695 2.13 -8.21 3.20
C GLY A 695 1.25 -8.82 2.11
N PRO A 696 0.43 -7.99 1.44
CA PRO A 696 -0.23 -8.45 0.23
C PRO A 696 0.82 -8.74 -0.82
N LEU A 697 1.15 -10.02 -0.97
CA LEU A 697 1.78 -10.49 -2.18
C LEU A 697 0.65 -10.64 -3.21
N PRO A 698 0.69 -9.94 -4.36
CA PRO A 698 -0.09 -10.41 -5.51
C PRO A 698 0.11 -11.92 -5.67
N TYR A 699 -0.92 -12.62 -6.10
CA TYR A 699 -0.88 -14.08 -6.15
C TYR A 699 0.32 -14.57 -6.98
N VAL A 700 0.65 -13.85 -8.06
CA VAL A 700 1.88 -13.97 -8.83
C VAL A 700 2.51 -12.58 -9.09
N PRO A 701 3.50 -12.16 -8.28
CA PRO A 701 4.13 -10.85 -8.43
C PRO A 701 4.86 -10.62 -9.76
N ALA A 702 5.22 -11.69 -10.46
CA ALA A 702 5.93 -11.63 -11.74
C ALA A 702 5.11 -11.01 -12.88
N TYR A 703 3.79 -10.84 -12.71
CA TYR A 703 2.91 -10.29 -13.73
C TYR A 703 2.89 -8.76 -13.79
N TYR A 704 3.52 -8.10 -12.82
CA TYR A 704 3.56 -6.65 -12.68
C TYR A 704 4.88 -6.07 -13.21
N PRO A 705 4.88 -4.82 -13.69
CA PRO A 705 6.09 -4.14 -14.16
C PRO A 705 7.12 -3.93 -13.02
N VAL A 706 6.61 -3.78 -11.80
CA VAL A 706 7.36 -3.64 -10.54
C VAL A 706 6.69 -4.54 -9.52
N MET A 707 7.46 -5.26 -8.71
CA MET A 707 6.91 -6.17 -7.70
C MET A 707 6.25 -5.40 -6.55
N PRO A 708 4.90 -5.43 -6.42
CA PRO A 708 4.18 -4.58 -5.46
C PRO A 708 4.39 -4.95 -3.99
N GLY A 709 4.65 -6.24 -3.71
CA GLY A 709 4.80 -6.78 -2.35
C GLY A 709 6.24 -6.84 -1.83
N CYS A 710 7.19 -6.32 -2.61
CA CYS A 710 8.60 -6.32 -2.25
C CYS A 710 9.13 -4.91 -2.08
N MET A 711 10.18 -4.82 -1.27
CA MET A 711 11.01 -3.63 -1.18
C MET A 711 12.47 -4.04 -1.33
N ALA A 712 13.10 -3.60 -2.40
CA ALA A 712 14.46 -4.00 -2.66
C ALA A 712 15.40 -3.27 -1.68
N VAL A 713 16.15 -3.97 -0.83
CA VAL A 713 17.02 -3.39 0.22
C VAL A 713 18.51 -3.68 0.01
N GLY A 714 18.86 -4.51 -0.96
CA GLY A 714 20.24 -4.82 -1.34
C GLY A 714 20.99 -3.65 -1.99
N ALA A 715 22.33 -3.77 -2.07
CA ALA A 715 23.16 -2.81 -2.82
C ALA A 715 22.70 -2.73 -4.28
N GLY A 716 22.50 -1.53 -4.80
CA GLY A 716 21.86 -1.35 -6.12
C GLY A 716 20.33 -1.38 -6.07
N ALA A 717 19.69 -1.12 -4.92
CA ALA A 717 18.23 -1.13 -4.78
C ALA A 717 17.69 0.05 -3.94
N SER A 718 16.36 0.28 -3.94
CA SER A 718 15.71 1.43 -3.27
C SER A 718 16.06 1.57 -1.78
N GLY A 719 16.14 0.47 -1.03
CA GLY A 719 16.48 0.47 0.39
C GLY A 719 17.97 0.71 0.66
N ALA A 720 18.82 0.58 -0.35
CA ALA A 720 20.22 0.98 -0.32
C ALA A 720 20.51 2.10 -1.32
N CYS A 721 19.55 3.00 -1.59
CA CYS A 721 19.52 3.98 -2.69
C CYS A 721 20.87 4.62 -3.11
N CYS A 722 21.78 4.88 -2.16
CA CYS A 722 23.09 5.49 -2.43
C CYS A 722 24.12 5.16 -1.34
N ASN A 723 25.23 4.47 -1.66
CA ASN A 723 26.29 4.17 -0.69
C ASN A 723 26.96 5.46 -0.17
N GLY A 724 27.48 5.40 1.07
CA GLY A 724 27.95 6.60 1.79
C GLY A 724 26.84 7.36 2.53
N THR A 725 25.57 7.00 2.28
CA THR A 725 24.42 7.46 3.08
C THR A 725 24.07 6.53 4.26
N CYS A 726 24.78 5.41 4.43
CA CYS A 726 24.51 4.39 5.45
C CYS A 726 25.19 4.68 6.80
N GLY A 727 24.41 4.57 7.88
CA GLY A 727 24.87 4.36 9.26
C GLY A 727 24.03 3.24 9.87
N GLY A 728 24.59 2.44 10.78
CA GLY A 728 24.08 1.12 11.24
C GLY A 728 22.68 1.05 11.87
N ALA A 729 21.90 2.13 11.86
CA ALA A 729 20.52 2.18 12.36
C ALA A 729 19.46 2.46 11.27
N ALA A 730 19.88 2.59 10.01
CA ALA A 730 18.97 2.86 8.89
C ALA A 730 18.92 1.66 7.94
N ALA A 731 18.39 0.55 8.44
CA ALA A 731 18.09 -0.66 7.68
C ALA A 731 16.62 -0.65 7.22
N ALA A 732 16.40 -1.12 5.99
CA ALA A 732 15.13 -1.52 5.37
C ALA A 732 13.93 -0.55 5.53
N GLY A 733 13.74 0.32 4.54
CA GLY A 733 12.39 0.78 4.14
C GLY A 733 11.90 2.11 4.66
N SER A 734 12.52 2.64 5.70
CA SER A 734 12.16 3.95 6.24
C SER A 734 12.80 5.13 5.48
N CYS A 735 13.05 5.02 4.18
CA CYS A 735 13.63 6.14 3.40
C CYS A 735 12.65 7.30 3.19
N GLY A 736 11.34 7.08 3.41
CA GLY A 736 10.29 8.12 3.35
C GLY A 736 9.92 8.75 4.70
N ALA A 737 10.18 8.08 5.81
CA ALA A 737 9.54 8.41 7.08
C ALA A 737 10.53 8.99 8.10
N PHE A 738 10.51 10.30 8.25
CA PHE A 738 10.68 10.90 9.57
C PHE A 738 9.25 11.17 10.11
N GLY A 739 8.43 10.14 10.18
CA GLY A 739 6.99 10.25 10.44
C GLY A 739 6.46 9.01 11.11
N SER A 740 7.04 7.85 10.76
CA SER A 740 7.22 6.79 11.72
C SER A 740 8.18 7.26 12.80
N CYS A 741 7.82 7.01 14.05
CA CYS A 741 8.60 7.34 15.21
C CYS A 741 9.82 6.38 15.25
N THR A 742 10.85 6.74 14.49
CA THR A 742 12.03 5.90 14.21
C THR A 742 13.14 6.18 15.21
N GLY A 743 13.01 5.56 16.38
CA GLY A 743 14.04 5.42 17.41
C GLY A 743 14.20 3.97 17.83
N GLY A 744 14.43 3.06 16.88
CA GLY A 744 14.70 1.64 17.18
C GLY A 744 16.18 1.40 17.50
N GLY A 745 16.54 1.47 18.78
CA GLY A 745 17.75 0.85 19.30
C GLY A 745 17.52 -0.64 19.54
N GLY A 746 18.37 -1.48 18.94
CA GLY A 746 18.39 -2.93 19.18
C GLY A 746 19.31 -3.66 18.20
N GLY A 747 20.51 -4.04 18.66
CA GLY A 747 21.46 -4.87 17.92
C GLY A 747 22.84 -4.23 17.80
N GLY A 748 23.64 -4.31 18.87
CA GLY A 748 25.05 -3.92 18.83
C GLY A 748 25.93 -4.93 18.09
N CYS A 749 26.95 -4.39 17.41
CA CYS A 749 28.28 -4.94 17.05
C CYS A 749 28.39 -6.31 16.34
N GLY A 750 29.31 -6.53 15.40
CA GLY A 750 30.63 -5.91 15.29
C GLY A 750 31.09 -5.60 13.86
N GLY A 751 31.88 -4.53 13.77
CA GLY A 751 32.77 -4.31 12.63
C GLY A 751 34.00 -5.21 12.74
N GLY A 752 34.53 -5.61 11.59
CA GLY A 752 35.81 -6.27 11.48
C GLY A 752 36.40 -5.97 10.12
N GLY A 753 37.33 -5.01 10.08
CA GLY A 753 38.28 -4.87 8.98
C GLY A 753 39.21 -6.08 8.93
N GLY A 754 39.77 -6.32 7.74
CA GLY A 754 40.52 -7.54 7.41
C GLY A 754 41.80 -7.75 8.23
N GLY A 755 42.20 -9.02 8.29
CA GLY A 755 43.44 -9.49 8.88
C GLY A 755 43.58 -11.00 8.73
N LEU A 756 44.28 -11.37 7.65
CA LEU A 756 45.04 -12.59 7.36
C LEU A 756 45.03 -13.80 8.34
N SER A 757 44.94 -14.98 7.69
CA SER A 757 45.65 -16.24 7.96
C SER A 757 45.33 -17.09 9.21
N GLY A 758 44.97 -18.36 8.94
CA GLY A 758 45.66 -19.51 9.53
C GLY A 758 44.91 -20.38 10.56
N GLY A 759 44.68 -21.65 10.19
CA GLY A 759 45.11 -22.77 11.06
C GLY A 759 44.08 -23.45 11.97
N CYS A 760 43.77 -24.68 11.57
CA CYS A 760 43.21 -25.86 12.25
C CYS A 760 43.44 -26.07 13.77
N GLY A 761 42.53 -26.87 14.36
CA GLY A 761 42.71 -27.71 15.56
C GLY A 761 42.31 -27.02 16.87
N GLY A 762 41.59 -27.59 17.84
CA GLY A 762 41.29 -28.98 18.16
C GLY A 762 41.26 -29.09 19.69
N SER A 763 40.27 -29.81 20.23
CA SER A 763 40.20 -30.40 21.59
C SER A 763 40.18 -29.50 22.84
N GLY A 764 39.28 -29.87 23.78
CA GLY A 764 39.69 -30.04 25.18
C GLY A 764 38.93 -29.24 26.24
N GLY A 765 37.85 -29.83 26.77
CA GLY A 765 37.77 -30.26 28.17
C GLY A 765 37.77 -29.25 29.33
N GLY A 766 36.77 -29.41 30.21
CA GLY A 766 36.76 -28.95 31.60
C GLY A 766 36.16 -27.56 31.79
N GLY A 767 35.16 -27.31 32.63
CA GLY A 767 34.74 -28.00 33.83
C GLY A 767 34.71 -26.98 34.97
N GLY A 768 33.54 -26.81 35.61
CA GLY A 768 33.46 -26.35 37.00
C GLY A 768 33.00 -24.90 37.26
N GLY A 769 31.89 -24.81 38.01
CA GLY A 769 31.60 -23.78 39.03
C GLY A 769 31.14 -22.42 38.50
N GLY A 770 30.00 -21.83 38.87
CA GLY A 770 29.22 -21.97 40.10
C GLY A 770 29.50 -20.79 41.03
N GLY A 771 28.52 -19.88 41.16
CA GLY A 771 28.50 -18.76 42.13
C GLY A 771 29.11 -17.47 41.57
N GLY A 772 28.49 -16.30 41.62
CA GLY A 772 27.43 -15.81 42.49
C GLY A 772 27.95 -14.56 43.22
N GLY A 773 27.30 -13.41 43.01
CA GLY A 773 27.24 -12.34 44.00
C GLY A 773 28.14 -11.10 43.79
N CYS A 774 27.45 -10.02 43.40
CA CYS A 774 27.43 -8.70 44.04
C CYS A 774 28.65 -7.74 44.05
N GLY A 775 28.34 -6.48 43.72
CA GLY A 775 29.12 -5.26 43.96
C GLY A 775 29.73 -4.71 42.67
N GLY A 776 29.45 -3.50 42.17
CA GLY A 776 28.94 -2.28 42.78
C GLY A 776 29.95 -1.16 42.49
N GLY A 777 29.51 -0.11 41.77
CA GLY A 777 30.14 1.22 41.77
C GLY A 777 31.26 1.46 40.76
N GLY A 778 31.03 2.42 39.87
CA GLY A 778 31.98 2.94 38.88
C GLY A 778 31.24 3.56 37.71
#